data_AF-A0A7V6NIY0-F1
#
_entry.id   AF-A0A7V6NIY0-F1
#
_cell.length_a   1.000
_cell.length_b   1.000
_cell.length_c   1.000
_cell.angle_alpha   90.00
_cell.angle_beta   90.00
_cell.angle_gamma   90.00
#
_symmetry.space_group_name_H-M   'P 1'
#
loop_
_entity.id
_entity.type
_entity.pdbx_description
1 polymer ?
#
loop_
_entity_poly.entity_id
_entity_poly.type
_entity_poly.pdbx_seq_one_letter_code
_entity_poly.pdbx_strand_id
1 'polypeptide(L)'
;MRRTDYCGLMTEADIGKEAVACGWVANKRDMGGVIFIDLVDHTGVLQIVFNPQNTDQTSFQLAETVRNQSVISVSGRMHLRAEETINPKIKTGTIELQVNTAKLLSAAGSLPFNPVEDQAIREDLRLKYRFLDLRSKRLQRNLRFRHRLAKSIRDFMDEEGFIEVETPMLTKSTPEGARDYLVPSRVHPGSFYALPQSPQIFKQLLMAGGIDKYYQIARCFRDEDLRADRQPEFTQLDLEMAFVEQEDILQLLERLFKYVMRDQMEVVIQEPFQRLTWQEAMDTYGSDKPDLRFGLLIVDLTSAAANSDFAIFKQTIKKGGVVRAIVIPGQADLTRGAIDSLTEFAIEQGAGGMAWIAWRSDGEIYSILTKYFTEEAMLDLLNQAGAKPGDFILFSADTLVNARRILGALRLEVADRLNLRDNSYQFLIITDFPMFEYSETEKRYLSQHHPFTMPRPEDLSYLQSDPMRIRSQAYDVVLNGVELGSGSIRIHDGEIQKQVFAMLGLSETEIERRFGFVIDAFGYGTPPHGGFAFGLDRLVMILLGEESLREVIAFPKTKEASCLLTGAPDSVDLEQLEELGIALAPGLFDEGQHISAAASKHKELALEIDVEYLAKLARLRFEPDELAAIRNDIVSIIEWAHQIENVDTEDLSPTVNVYELENVYQTDTVEPGPKREELLANAPVSRDGNIFVPEVIAMEEE
;
A
#
# COMPACT_ATOMS: atom_id res chain seq x y z
N MET A 1 -14.65 -32.49 -27.36
CA MET A 1 -15.55 -31.56 -28.07
C MET A 1 -14.93 -30.17 -28.00
N ARG A 2 -15.04 -29.36 -29.06
CA ARG A 2 -14.62 -27.95 -29.05
C ARG A 2 -15.86 -27.10 -28.84
N ARG A 3 -15.77 -26.08 -27.98
CA ARG A 3 -16.86 -25.14 -27.72
C ARG A 3 -17.25 -24.42 -29.02
N THR A 4 -18.55 -24.31 -29.29
CA THR A 4 -19.07 -23.59 -30.47
C THR A 4 -19.28 -22.11 -30.17
N ASP A 5 -19.78 -21.77 -28.97
CA ASP A 5 -19.95 -20.40 -28.52
C ASP A 5 -19.91 -20.31 -26.98
N TYR A 6 -19.84 -19.10 -26.44
CA TYR A 6 -19.89 -18.81 -25.02
C TYR A 6 -21.31 -18.89 -24.47
N CYS A 7 -21.43 -19.31 -23.20
CA CYS A 7 -22.70 -19.58 -22.54
C CYS A 7 -23.64 -18.38 -22.56
N GLY A 8 -23.16 -17.19 -22.21
CA GLY A 8 -23.96 -15.97 -22.11
C GLY A 8 -24.15 -15.21 -23.43
N LEU A 9 -23.60 -15.69 -24.55
CA LEU A 9 -23.74 -15.06 -25.87
C LEU A 9 -24.75 -15.76 -26.78
N MET A 10 -25.18 -16.97 -26.44
CA MET A 10 -26.23 -17.67 -27.18
C MET A 10 -27.57 -16.92 -27.08
N THR A 11 -28.34 -16.92 -28.16
CA THR A 11 -29.59 -16.16 -28.28
C THR A 11 -30.72 -16.99 -28.89
N GLU A 12 -31.91 -16.41 -29.02
CA GLU A 12 -33.04 -17.03 -29.74
C GLU A 12 -32.72 -17.31 -31.21
N ALA A 13 -31.76 -16.60 -31.81
CA ALA A 13 -31.29 -16.88 -33.17
C ALA A 13 -30.60 -18.24 -33.31
N ASP A 14 -30.29 -18.91 -32.20
CA ASP A 14 -29.60 -20.21 -32.16
C ASP A 14 -30.56 -21.40 -31.96
N ILE A 15 -31.86 -21.13 -31.77
CA ILE A 15 -32.87 -22.18 -31.60
C ILE A 15 -32.80 -23.20 -32.76
N GLY A 16 -32.83 -24.48 -32.39
CA GLY A 16 -32.79 -25.60 -33.33
C GLY A 16 -31.40 -25.95 -33.85
N LYS A 17 -30.35 -25.17 -33.56
CA LYS A 17 -28.95 -25.50 -33.89
C LYS A 17 -28.33 -26.43 -32.85
N GLU A 18 -27.38 -27.24 -33.29
CA GLU A 18 -26.46 -27.97 -32.42
C GLU A 18 -25.42 -27.01 -31.85
N ALA A 19 -25.19 -27.08 -30.54
CA ALA A 19 -24.23 -26.24 -29.84
C ALA A 19 -23.43 -27.06 -28.83
N VAL A 20 -22.16 -26.66 -28.65
CA VAL A 20 -21.28 -27.17 -27.61
C VAL A 20 -20.94 -26.03 -26.66
N ALA A 21 -21.36 -26.15 -25.40
CA ALA A 21 -21.04 -25.19 -24.35
C ALA A 21 -20.04 -25.80 -23.36
N CYS A 22 -19.14 -24.97 -22.83
CA CYS A 22 -18.17 -25.36 -21.81
C CYS A 22 -18.14 -24.30 -20.71
N GLY A 23 -18.13 -24.73 -19.45
CA GLY A 23 -18.13 -23.82 -18.32
C GLY A 23 -18.13 -24.53 -16.97
N TRP A 24 -18.43 -23.75 -15.93
CA TRP A 24 -18.57 -24.21 -14.55
C TRP A 24 -20.04 -24.43 -14.20
N VAL A 25 -20.33 -25.51 -13.50
CA VAL A 25 -21.66 -25.73 -12.89
C VAL A 25 -21.86 -24.70 -11.78
N ALA A 26 -22.76 -23.73 -11.95
CA ALA A 26 -23.08 -22.78 -10.88
C ALA A 26 -24.09 -23.36 -9.90
N ASN A 27 -25.20 -23.88 -10.43
CA ASN A 27 -26.29 -24.47 -9.66
C ASN A 27 -26.79 -25.73 -10.36
N LYS A 28 -27.28 -26.68 -9.55
CA LYS A 28 -27.94 -27.90 -10.01
C LYS A 28 -29.30 -28.02 -9.35
N ARG A 29 -30.34 -28.33 -10.13
CA ARG A 29 -31.71 -28.56 -9.67
C ARG A 29 -32.19 -29.88 -10.26
N ASP A 30 -32.61 -30.80 -9.40
CA ASP A 30 -33.20 -32.09 -9.81
C ASP A 30 -34.70 -32.04 -9.55
N MET A 31 -35.50 -32.27 -10.60
CA MET A 31 -36.96 -32.26 -10.55
C MET A 31 -37.56 -33.64 -10.81
N GLY A 32 -36.95 -34.71 -10.27
CA GLY A 32 -37.55 -36.05 -10.24
C GLY A 32 -37.57 -36.73 -11.60
N GLY A 33 -36.45 -36.62 -12.34
CA GLY A 33 -36.26 -37.23 -13.66
C GLY A 33 -35.77 -36.29 -14.75
N VAL A 34 -35.68 -34.98 -14.46
CA VAL A 34 -35.04 -33.98 -15.32
C VAL A 34 -34.09 -33.14 -14.47
N ILE A 35 -32.85 -32.99 -14.92
CA ILE A 35 -31.82 -32.23 -14.20
C ILE A 35 -31.52 -30.95 -14.96
N PHE A 36 -31.66 -29.82 -14.27
CA PHE A 36 -31.33 -28.50 -14.75
C PHE A 36 -30.01 -28.05 -14.13
N ILE A 37 -29.09 -27.61 -14.97
CA ILE A 37 -27.83 -27.04 -14.54
C ILE A 37 -27.68 -25.64 -15.13
N ASP A 38 -27.27 -24.70 -14.28
CA ASP A 38 -26.82 -23.39 -14.74
C ASP A 38 -25.33 -23.50 -15.07
N LEU A 39 -24.98 -23.55 -16.35
CA LEU A 39 -23.60 -23.58 -16.83
C LEU A 39 -23.12 -22.15 -17.03
N VAL A 40 -21.97 -21.80 -16.44
CA VAL A 40 -21.49 -20.43 -16.41
C VAL A 40 -20.10 -20.34 -16.99
N ASP A 41 -19.88 -19.31 -17.81
CA ASP A 41 -18.56 -18.84 -18.18
C ASP A 41 -18.46 -17.32 -17.97
N HIS A 42 -17.39 -16.70 -18.46
CA HIS A 42 -17.18 -15.26 -18.22
C HIS A 42 -18.20 -14.34 -18.92
N THR A 43 -18.97 -14.85 -19.88
CA THR A 43 -19.97 -14.05 -20.63
C THR A 43 -21.34 -14.09 -19.97
N GLY A 44 -21.62 -15.13 -19.17
CA GLY A 44 -22.89 -15.28 -18.48
C GLY A 44 -23.26 -16.74 -18.23
N VAL A 45 -24.55 -16.94 -17.96
CA VAL A 45 -25.16 -18.22 -17.60
C VAL A 45 -25.91 -18.78 -18.82
N LEU A 46 -25.89 -20.08 -19.01
CA LEU A 46 -26.76 -20.84 -19.91
C LEU A 46 -27.41 -21.97 -19.12
N GLN A 47 -28.73 -22.09 -19.16
CA GLN A 47 -29.39 -23.27 -18.62
C GLN A 47 -29.19 -24.44 -19.56
N ILE A 48 -28.74 -25.56 -19.01
CA ILE A 48 -28.61 -26.83 -19.71
C ILE A 48 -29.52 -27.86 -19.04
N VAL A 49 -30.16 -28.69 -19.85
CA VAL A 49 -31.19 -29.62 -19.39
C VAL A 49 -30.82 -31.04 -19.79
N PHE A 50 -30.79 -31.93 -18.81
CA PHE A 50 -30.59 -33.36 -18.99
C PHE A 50 -31.94 -34.07 -18.84
N ASN A 51 -32.37 -34.76 -19.88
CA ASN A 51 -33.62 -35.51 -19.92
C ASN A 51 -33.31 -36.94 -20.41
N PRO A 52 -33.73 -38.00 -19.71
CA PRO A 52 -33.44 -39.39 -20.09
C PRO A 52 -33.91 -39.77 -21.51
N GLN A 53 -34.87 -39.04 -22.08
CA GLN A 53 -35.34 -39.27 -23.46
C GLN A 53 -34.33 -38.82 -24.52
N ASN A 54 -33.55 -37.77 -24.24
CA ASN A 54 -32.70 -37.07 -25.21
C ASN A 54 -31.20 -37.12 -24.86
N THR A 55 -30.87 -37.47 -23.61
CA THR A 55 -29.52 -37.51 -23.05
C THR A 55 -29.04 -38.96 -22.93
N ASP A 56 -27.80 -39.26 -23.33
CA ASP A 56 -27.22 -40.58 -23.07
C ASP A 56 -27.11 -40.92 -21.57
N GLN A 57 -27.16 -42.20 -21.22
CA GLN A 57 -27.20 -42.66 -19.83
C GLN A 57 -25.98 -42.20 -19.03
N THR A 58 -24.80 -42.20 -19.66
CA THR A 58 -23.54 -41.81 -19.03
C THR A 58 -23.53 -40.32 -18.65
N SER A 59 -24.07 -39.47 -19.53
CA SER A 59 -24.17 -38.03 -19.35
C SER A 59 -25.24 -37.66 -18.33
N PHE A 60 -26.34 -38.43 -18.28
CA PHE A 60 -27.36 -38.27 -17.25
C PHE A 60 -26.80 -38.60 -15.85
N GLN A 61 -26.09 -39.72 -15.70
CA GLN A 61 -25.40 -40.09 -14.45
C GLN A 61 -24.33 -39.05 -14.05
N LEU A 62 -23.64 -38.47 -15.04
CA LEU A 62 -22.71 -37.37 -14.78
C LEU A 62 -23.45 -36.16 -14.19
N ALA A 63 -24.61 -35.78 -14.74
CA ALA A 63 -25.41 -34.67 -14.22
C ALA A 63 -25.92 -34.93 -12.79
N GLU A 64 -26.24 -36.17 -12.43
CA GLU A 64 -26.61 -36.55 -11.06
C GLU A 64 -25.46 -36.32 -10.07
N THR A 65 -24.22 -36.65 -10.48
CA THR A 65 -23.05 -36.67 -9.60
C THR A 65 -22.26 -35.36 -9.59
N VAL A 66 -22.43 -34.50 -10.59
CA VAL A 66 -21.68 -33.24 -10.69
C VAL A 66 -21.99 -32.30 -9.53
N ARG A 67 -20.93 -31.62 -9.06
CA ARG A 67 -20.98 -30.63 -7.97
C ARG A 67 -20.84 -29.22 -8.51
N ASN A 68 -21.27 -28.24 -7.74
CA ASN A 68 -21.00 -26.82 -8.03
C ASN A 68 -19.50 -26.61 -8.27
N GLN A 69 -19.18 -25.73 -9.22
CA GLN A 69 -17.86 -25.42 -9.74
C GLN A 69 -17.11 -26.55 -10.44
N SER A 70 -17.75 -27.71 -10.67
CA SER A 70 -17.18 -28.70 -11.61
C SER A 70 -17.18 -28.14 -13.02
N VAL A 71 -16.18 -28.50 -13.81
CA VAL A 71 -16.01 -28.04 -15.20
C VAL A 71 -16.54 -29.11 -16.13
N ILE A 72 -17.53 -28.75 -16.95
CA ILE A 72 -18.15 -29.66 -17.92
C ILE A 72 -18.15 -29.07 -19.33
N SER A 73 -18.12 -29.97 -20.31
CA SER A 73 -18.41 -29.68 -21.72
C SER A 73 -19.67 -30.45 -22.10
N VAL A 74 -20.64 -29.77 -22.70
CA VAL A 74 -21.92 -30.36 -23.08
C VAL A 74 -22.21 -30.05 -24.54
N SER A 75 -22.74 -31.04 -25.25
CA SER A 75 -23.22 -30.91 -26.63
C SER A 75 -24.71 -31.22 -26.66
N GLY A 76 -25.46 -30.40 -27.38
CA GLY A 76 -26.89 -30.55 -27.47
C GLY A 76 -27.55 -29.61 -28.45
N ARG A 77 -28.87 -29.59 -28.43
CA ARG A 77 -29.69 -28.74 -29.29
C ARG A 77 -30.29 -27.57 -28.52
N MET A 78 -30.28 -26.38 -29.11
CA MET A 78 -30.87 -25.19 -28.50
C MET A 78 -32.40 -25.19 -28.62
N HIS A 79 -33.09 -24.88 -27.52
CA HIS A 79 -34.54 -24.84 -27.42
C HIS A 79 -35.02 -23.58 -26.69
N LEU A 80 -36.30 -23.24 -26.91
CA LEU A 80 -37.01 -22.31 -26.05
C LEU A 80 -37.31 -22.97 -24.71
N ARG A 81 -37.20 -22.19 -23.64
CA ARG A 81 -37.71 -22.60 -22.34
C ARG A 81 -39.24 -22.67 -22.35
N ALA A 82 -39.79 -23.50 -21.48
CA ALA A 82 -41.21 -23.45 -21.18
C ALA A 82 -41.56 -22.10 -20.53
N GLU A 83 -42.78 -21.60 -20.73
CA GLU A 83 -43.22 -20.29 -20.19
C GLU A 83 -42.96 -20.16 -18.67
N GLU A 84 -43.13 -21.25 -17.94
CA GLU A 84 -42.94 -21.36 -16.48
C GLU A 84 -41.47 -21.28 -16.03
N THR A 85 -40.51 -21.53 -16.94
CA THR A 85 -39.06 -21.58 -16.63
C THR A 85 -38.26 -20.45 -17.27
N ILE A 86 -38.95 -19.49 -17.90
CA ILE A 86 -38.36 -18.25 -18.40
C ILE A 86 -37.82 -17.43 -17.23
N ASN A 87 -36.56 -17.01 -17.34
CA ASN A 87 -35.91 -16.19 -16.32
C ASN A 87 -35.55 -14.80 -16.87
N PRO A 88 -36.36 -13.75 -16.61
CA PRO A 88 -36.10 -12.41 -17.15
C PRO A 88 -34.83 -11.75 -16.59
N LYS A 89 -34.21 -12.33 -15.55
CA LYS A 89 -33.01 -11.76 -14.90
C LYS A 89 -31.71 -12.07 -15.63
N ILE A 90 -31.71 -12.98 -16.61
CA ILE A 90 -30.51 -13.37 -17.37
C ILE A 90 -30.75 -13.25 -18.88
N LYS A 91 -29.70 -12.93 -19.63
CA LYS A 91 -29.79 -12.72 -21.10
C LYS A 91 -30.28 -13.96 -21.86
N THR A 92 -29.87 -15.15 -21.42
CA THR A 92 -30.26 -16.45 -21.98
C THR A 92 -31.56 -16.98 -21.34
N GLY A 93 -32.35 -16.10 -20.74
CA GLY A 93 -33.51 -16.44 -19.92
C GLY A 93 -34.66 -17.11 -20.65
N THR A 94 -34.72 -16.95 -21.97
CA THR A 94 -35.76 -17.51 -22.84
C THR A 94 -35.33 -18.82 -23.51
N ILE A 95 -34.05 -19.19 -23.41
CA ILE A 95 -33.46 -20.33 -24.12
C ILE A 95 -32.76 -21.31 -23.17
N GLU A 96 -32.63 -22.56 -23.61
CA GLU A 96 -31.88 -23.61 -22.92
C GLU A 96 -31.23 -24.58 -23.91
N LEU A 97 -30.18 -25.27 -23.47
CA LEU A 97 -29.52 -26.32 -24.25
C LEU A 97 -30.00 -27.69 -23.75
N GLN A 98 -30.73 -28.43 -24.58
CA GLN A 98 -31.08 -29.82 -24.29
C GLN A 98 -29.88 -30.71 -24.59
N VAL A 99 -29.30 -31.28 -23.54
CA VAL A 99 -28.02 -31.99 -23.61
C VAL A 99 -28.20 -33.38 -24.20
N ASN A 100 -27.46 -33.68 -25.26
CA ASN A 100 -27.35 -35.06 -25.78
C ASN A 100 -26.20 -35.81 -25.13
N THR A 101 -25.03 -35.15 -25.05
CA THR A 101 -23.81 -35.74 -24.50
C THR A 101 -23.09 -34.73 -23.61
N ALA A 102 -22.47 -35.20 -22.52
CA ALA A 102 -21.69 -34.40 -21.60
C ALA A 102 -20.37 -35.08 -21.26
N LYS A 103 -19.36 -34.26 -20.98
CA LYS A 103 -18.04 -34.70 -20.53
C LYS A 103 -17.62 -33.88 -19.33
N LEU A 104 -17.23 -34.57 -18.25
CA LEU A 104 -16.52 -33.96 -17.14
C LEU A 104 -15.10 -33.59 -17.60
N LEU A 105 -14.76 -32.32 -17.53
CA LEU A 105 -13.41 -31.83 -17.82
C LEU A 105 -12.57 -31.78 -16.54
N SER A 106 -13.17 -31.36 -15.42
CA SER A 106 -12.52 -31.33 -14.11
C SER A 106 -13.56 -31.38 -12.99
N ALA A 107 -13.34 -32.24 -12.01
CA ALA A 107 -14.20 -32.35 -10.83
C ALA A 107 -13.87 -31.26 -9.81
N ALA A 108 -14.89 -30.69 -9.16
CA ALA A 108 -14.69 -29.81 -8.01
C ALA A 108 -14.75 -30.56 -6.67
N GLY A 109 -13.82 -30.24 -5.77
CA GLY A 109 -13.85 -30.67 -4.37
C GLY A 109 -14.88 -29.90 -3.54
N SER A 110 -14.83 -30.06 -2.22
CA SER A 110 -15.61 -29.24 -1.29
C SER A 110 -15.17 -27.77 -1.40
N LEU A 111 -16.13 -26.88 -1.62
CA LEU A 111 -15.83 -25.46 -1.85
C LEU A 111 -15.70 -24.72 -0.52
N PRO A 112 -14.66 -23.87 -0.34
CA PRO A 112 -14.54 -23.02 0.83
C PRO A 112 -15.63 -21.94 0.87
N PHE A 113 -16.12 -21.51 -0.30
CA PHE A 113 -17.27 -20.63 -0.50
C PHE A 113 -17.78 -20.76 -1.94
N ASN A 114 -19.01 -20.31 -2.20
CA ASN A 114 -19.56 -20.27 -3.55
C ASN A 114 -19.22 -18.92 -4.23
N PRO A 115 -18.42 -18.88 -5.31
CA PRO A 115 -18.03 -17.61 -5.95
C PRO A 115 -19.16 -16.96 -6.77
N VAL A 116 -20.28 -17.66 -6.97
CA VAL A 116 -21.42 -17.18 -7.76
C VAL A 116 -22.44 -16.45 -6.88
N GLU A 117 -22.43 -16.68 -5.57
CA GLU A 117 -23.34 -16.06 -4.62
C GLU A 117 -22.77 -14.76 -4.06
N ASP A 118 -23.64 -13.78 -3.89
CA ASP A 118 -23.30 -12.47 -3.33
C ASP A 118 -23.45 -12.52 -1.79
N GLN A 119 -22.57 -13.30 -1.16
CA GLN A 119 -22.51 -13.41 0.30
C GLN A 119 -21.30 -12.64 0.82
N ALA A 120 -21.44 -12.06 2.02
CA ALA A 120 -20.32 -11.46 2.73
C ALA A 120 -19.34 -12.54 3.20
N ILE A 121 -18.35 -12.86 2.34
CA ILE A 121 -17.28 -13.80 2.64
C ILE A 121 -16.12 -13.03 3.26
N ARG A 122 -15.51 -13.58 4.32
CA ARG A 122 -14.34 -12.98 4.96
C ARG A 122 -13.20 -12.77 3.96
N GLU A 123 -12.55 -11.61 4.03
CA GLU A 123 -11.48 -11.20 3.11
C GLU A 123 -10.31 -12.19 3.09
N ASP A 124 -9.87 -12.66 4.26
CA ASP A 124 -8.75 -13.60 4.39
C ASP A 124 -9.02 -14.92 3.64
N LEU A 125 -10.25 -15.45 3.74
CA LEU A 125 -10.64 -16.65 3.01
C LEU A 125 -10.68 -16.41 1.49
N ARG A 126 -11.16 -15.23 1.06
CA ARG A 126 -11.18 -14.83 -0.35
C ARG A 126 -9.77 -14.72 -0.92
N LEU A 127 -8.84 -14.11 -0.19
CA LEU A 127 -7.44 -13.98 -0.59
C LEU A 127 -6.71 -15.33 -0.60
N LYS A 128 -6.98 -16.21 0.37
CA LYS A 128 -6.43 -17.57 0.39
C LYS A 128 -6.87 -18.41 -0.81
N TYR A 129 -8.13 -18.28 -1.24
CA TYR A 129 -8.67 -18.95 -2.42
C TYR A 129 -8.93 -17.96 -3.56
N ARG A 130 -7.99 -17.03 -3.80
CA ARG A 130 -8.18 -15.92 -4.75
C ARG A 130 -8.54 -16.38 -6.17
N PHE A 131 -8.00 -17.51 -6.62
CA PHE A 131 -8.38 -18.11 -7.91
C PHE A 131 -9.86 -18.46 -8.03
N LEU A 132 -10.53 -18.77 -6.91
CA LEU A 132 -11.97 -19.02 -6.87
C LEU A 132 -12.74 -17.70 -6.79
N ASP A 133 -12.29 -16.75 -5.95
CA ASP A 133 -12.86 -15.40 -5.83
C ASP A 133 -12.85 -14.65 -7.17
N LEU A 134 -11.82 -14.84 -7.99
CA LEU A 134 -11.70 -14.30 -9.35
C LEU A 134 -12.83 -14.72 -10.31
N ARG A 135 -13.61 -15.76 -9.97
CA ARG A 135 -14.80 -16.16 -10.73
C ARG A 135 -16.03 -15.30 -10.41
N SER A 136 -15.98 -14.50 -9.34
CA SER A 136 -17.07 -13.59 -8.97
C SER A 136 -17.30 -12.53 -10.05
N LYS A 137 -18.56 -12.11 -10.18
CA LYS A 137 -18.95 -11.07 -11.14
C LYS A 137 -18.22 -9.75 -10.88
N ARG A 138 -18.04 -9.40 -9.59
CA ARG A 138 -17.35 -8.18 -9.16
C ARG A 138 -15.89 -8.15 -9.65
N LEU A 139 -15.09 -9.17 -9.36
CA LEU A 139 -13.69 -9.18 -9.82
C LEU A 139 -13.54 -9.32 -11.34
N GLN A 140 -14.41 -10.10 -11.99
CA GLN A 140 -14.43 -10.16 -13.45
C GLN A 140 -14.73 -8.78 -14.07
N ARG A 141 -15.69 -8.03 -13.52
CA ARG A 141 -15.97 -6.64 -13.93
C ARG A 141 -14.74 -5.77 -13.72
N ASN A 142 -14.13 -5.81 -12.54
CA ASN A 142 -13.05 -4.92 -12.15
C ASN A 142 -11.79 -5.14 -13.00
N LEU A 143 -11.37 -6.39 -13.21
CA LEU A 143 -10.20 -6.70 -14.03
C LEU A 143 -10.42 -6.37 -15.51
N ARG A 144 -11.64 -6.55 -16.03
CA ARG A 144 -11.98 -6.16 -17.41
C ARG A 144 -12.02 -4.65 -17.58
N PHE A 145 -12.55 -3.93 -16.60
CA PHE A 145 -12.52 -2.47 -16.59
C PHE A 145 -11.08 -1.97 -16.55
N ARG A 146 -10.24 -2.49 -15.65
CA ARG A 146 -8.79 -2.21 -15.60
C ARG A 146 -8.13 -2.41 -16.97
N HIS A 147 -8.39 -3.54 -17.63
CA HIS A 147 -7.84 -3.83 -18.95
C HIS A 147 -8.26 -2.78 -20.00
N ARG A 148 -9.55 -2.45 -20.07
CA ARG A 148 -10.06 -1.44 -21.02
C ARG A 148 -9.51 -0.05 -20.72
N LEU A 149 -9.45 0.33 -19.45
CA LEU A 149 -8.83 1.58 -19.01
C LEU A 149 -7.37 1.67 -19.46
N ALA A 150 -6.57 0.62 -19.21
CA ALA A 150 -5.17 0.59 -19.62
C ALA A 150 -5.01 0.62 -21.16
N LYS A 151 -5.95 0.03 -21.91
CA LYS A 151 -5.97 0.16 -23.38
C LYS A 151 -6.30 1.60 -23.80
N SER A 152 -7.36 2.18 -23.24
CA SER A 152 -7.80 3.56 -23.50
C SER A 152 -6.68 4.58 -23.27
N ILE A 153 -5.92 4.42 -22.18
CA ILE A 153 -4.75 5.25 -21.91
C ILE A 153 -3.68 5.05 -22.98
N ARG A 154 -3.33 3.81 -23.36
CA ARG A 154 -2.34 3.57 -24.43
C ARG A 154 -2.76 4.18 -25.76
N ASP A 155 -4.03 4.06 -26.13
CA ASP A 155 -4.58 4.66 -27.36
C ASP A 155 -4.42 6.18 -27.32
N PHE A 156 -4.75 6.83 -26.19
CA PHE A 156 -4.56 8.27 -26.01
C PHE A 156 -3.08 8.69 -26.09
N MET A 157 -2.18 7.94 -25.45
CA MET A 157 -0.75 8.25 -25.45
C MET A 157 -0.15 8.14 -26.87
N ASP A 158 -0.54 7.11 -27.64
CA ASP A 158 -0.16 6.94 -29.04
C ASP A 158 -0.67 8.11 -29.92
N GLU A 159 -1.93 8.53 -29.74
CA GLU A 159 -2.51 9.69 -30.42
C GLU A 159 -1.77 11.01 -30.10
N GLU A 160 -1.27 11.19 -28.88
CA GLU A 160 -0.48 12.35 -28.45
C GLU A 160 1.02 12.25 -28.84
N GLY A 161 1.42 11.16 -29.51
CA GLY A 161 2.77 10.94 -30.02
C GLY A 161 3.79 10.47 -28.98
N PHE A 162 3.33 9.89 -27.88
CA PHE A 162 4.20 9.26 -26.89
C PHE A 162 4.65 7.87 -27.34
N ILE A 163 5.83 7.45 -26.89
CA ILE A 163 6.31 6.08 -27.08
C ILE A 163 6.38 5.33 -25.75
N GLU A 164 5.91 4.08 -25.73
CA GLU A 164 6.02 3.20 -24.57
C GLU A 164 7.44 2.62 -24.51
N VAL A 165 8.20 2.93 -23.47
CA VAL A 165 9.57 2.41 -23.29
C VAL A 165 9.69 1.72 -21.94
N GLU A 166 10.16 0.47 -21.95
CA GLU A 166 10.35 -0.30 -20.72
C GLU A 166 11.63 0.14 -19.99
N THR A 167 11.55 0.26 -18.66
CA THR A 167 12.70 0.61 -17.80
C THR A 167 13.08 -0.56 -16.90
N PRO A 168 14.36 -0.70 -16.52
CA PRO A 168 14.83 -1.85 -15.74
C PRO A 168 14.23 -1.88 -14.33
N MET A 169 14.01 -3.10 -13.81
CA MET A 169 13.54 -3.34 -12.43
C MET A 169 14.66 -3.64 -11.44
N LEU A 170 15.85 -4.02 -11.90
CA LEU A 170 17.02 -4.24 -11.04
C LEU A 170 17.90 -2.99 -11.11
N THR A 171 17.66 -2.04 -10.21
CA THR A 171 18.27 -0.71 -10.24
C THR A 171 19.30 -0.54 -9.13
N LYS A 172 19.98 0.60 -9.12
CA LYS A 172 20.79 1.03 -7.98
C LYS A 172 19.85 1.51 -6.86
N SER A 173 20.23 1.26 -5.60
CA SER A 173 19.51 1.82 -4.47
C SER A 173 19.77 3.32 -4.36
N THR A 174 18.73 4.10 -4.61
CA THR A 174 18.70 5.55 -4.47
C THR A 174 17.36 5.94 -3.87
N PRO A 175 17.18 5.80 -2.54
CA PRO A 175 15.90 6.06 -1.91
C PRO A 175 15.32 7.44 -2.29
N GLU A 176 14.10 7.45 -2.83
CA GLU A 176 13.36 8.63 -3.29
C GLU A 176 12.31 9.10 -2.25
N GLY A 177 12.40 8.61 -1.01
CA GLY A 177 11.50 8.95 0.10
C GLY A 177 11.00 7.72 0.85
N ALA A 178 10.84 6.58 0.16
CA ALA A 178 10.50 5.29 0.79
C ALA A 178 11.74 4.40 0.97
N ARG A 179 11.58 3.27 1.66
CA ARG A 179 12.58 2.19 1.67
C ARG A 179 12.49 1.37 0.37
N ASP A 180 13.66 0.98 -0.13
CA ASP A 180 13.79 0.11 -1.30
C ASP A 180 13.60 -1.36 -0.91
N TYR A 181 12.92 -2.14 -1.76
CA TYR A 181 13.10 -3.59 -1.74
C TYR A 181 14.45 -3.94 -2.38
N LEU A 182 15.25 -4.75 -1.69
CA LEU A 182 16.58 -5.15 -2.15
C LEU A 182 16.57 -6.54 -2.77
N VAL A 183 17.40 -6.74 -3.79
CA VAL A 183 17.64 -8.04 -4.44
C VAL A 183 19.14 -8.33 -4.42
N PRO A 184 19.61 -9.35 -3.68
CA PRO A 184 21.03 -9.68 -3.62
C PRO A 184 21.56 -10.17 -4.97
N SER A 185 22.79 -9.78 -5.32
CA SER A 185 23.44 -10.22 -6.55
C SER A 185 24.34 -11.43 -6.30
N ARG A 186 23.99 -12.58 -6.86
CA ARG A 186 24.86 -13.77 -6.88
C ARG A 186 26.18 -13.52 -7.61
N VAL A 187 26.16 -12.68 -8.65
CA VAL A 187 27.33 -12.42 -9.52
C VAL A 187 28.33 -11.46 -8.87
N HIS A 188 27.83 -10.55 -8.03
CA HIS A 188 28.63 -9.55 -7.34
C HIS A 188 28.41 -9.68 -5.83
N PRO A 189 29.11 -10.62 -5.14
CA PRO A 189 28.94 -10.85 -3.72
C PRO A 189 29.05 -9.56 -2.90
N GLY A 190 28.15 -9.36 -1.95
CA GLY A 190 28.04 -8.14 -1.14
C GLY A 190 27.35 -6.95 -1.83
N SER A 191 26.94 -7.08 -3.09
CA SER A 191 26.21 -6.05 -3.83
C SER A 191 24.72 -6.39 -3.97
N PHE A 192 23.89 -5.35 -3.98
CA PHE A 192 22.43 -5.45 -4.06
C PHE A 192 21.89 -4.57 -5.18
N TYR A 193 20.89 -5.07 -5.88
CA TYR A 193 19.97 -4.24 -6.65
C TYR A 193 18.87 -3.72 -5.74
N ALA A 194 18.20 -2.65 -6.16
CA ALA A 194 16.94 -2.19 -5.61
C ALA A 194 15.83 -2.33 -6.64
N LEU A 195 14.61 -2.65 -6.21
CA LEU A 195 13.42 -2.52 -7.04
C LEU A 195 12.98 -1.06 -7.09
N PRO A 196 12.58 -0.53 -8.26
CA PRO A 196 12.34 0.90 -8.43
C PRO A 196 11.07 1.35 -7.70
N GLN A 197 11.18 2.44 -6.94
CA GLN A 197 10.03 3.14 -6.37
C GLN A 197 9.17 3.83 -7.44
N SER A 198 9.82 4.20 -8.54
CA SER A 198 9.25 4.73 -9.77
C SER A 198 10.31 4.68 -10.90
N PRO A 199 9.93 4.87 -12.18
CA PRO A 199 10.89 5.06 -13.28
C PRO A 199 11.59 6.43 -13.30
N GLN A 200 11.51 7.23 -12.22
CA GLN A 200 11.85 8.67 -12.21
C GLN A 200 13.25 9.00 -12.73
N ILE A 201 14.27 8.22 -12.39
CA ILE A 201 15.62 8.47 -12.91
C ILE A 201 15.70 8.11 -14.40
N PHE A 202 15.16 6.95 -14.80
CA PHE A 202 15.28 6.47 -16.17
C PHE A 202 14.50 7.34 -17.16
N LYS A 203 13.31 7.82 -16.81
CA LYS A 203 12.55 8.70 -17.71
C LYS A 203 13.26 10.02 -17.98
N GLN A 204 13.97 10.58 -17.00
CA GLN A 204 14.81 11.76 -17.20
C GLN A 204 16.00 11.45 -18.12
N LEU A 205 16.65 10.30 -17.94
CA LEU A 205 17.71 9.86 -18.84
C LEU A 205 17.21 9.60 -20.28
N LEU A 206 15.96 9.17 -20.45
CA LEU A 206 15.35 9.04 -21.78
C LEU A 206 15.17 10.42 -22.44
N MET A 207 14.80 11.46 -21.68
CA MET A 207 14.75 12.83 -22.19
C MET A 207 16.14 13.30 -22.63
N ALA A 208 17.16 13.06 -21.80
CA ALA A 208 18.56 13.33 -22.15
C ALA A 208 19.04 12.52 -23.37
N GLY A 209 18.51 11.31 -23.56
CA GLY A 209 18.77 10.44 -24.70
C GLY A 209 18.02 10.81 -25.98
N GLY A 210 17.18 11.85 -25.97
CA GLY A 210 16.44 12.32 -27.14
C GLY A 210 15.08 11.64 -27.38
N ILE A 211 14.56 10.91 -26.39
CA ILE A 211 13.16 10.47 -26.41
C ILE A 211 12.30 11.67 -26.00
N ASP A 212 11.61 12.29 -26.96
CA ASP A 212 10.89 13.55 -26.74
C ASP A 212 9.64 13.38 -25.86
N LYS A 213 8.91 12.27 -26.02
CA LYS A 213 7.68 11.95 -25.26
C LYS A 213 7.67 10.49 -24.85
N TYR A 214 7.85 10.25 -23.57
CA TYR A 214 7.93 8.93 -22.95
C TYR A 214 6.68 8.62 -22.14
N TYR A 215 6.21 7.38 -22.20
CA TYR A 215 5.34 6.84 -21.16
C TYR A 215 5.61 5.36 -20.87
N GLN A 216 5.10 4.89 -19.73
CA GLN A 216 5.09 3.48 -19.37
C GLN A 216 3.98 3.20 -18.36
N ILE A 217 3.26 2.08 -18.54
CA ILE A 217 2.46 1.51 -17.45
C ILE A 217 3.38 0.60 -16.62
N ALA A 218 4.09 1.20 -15.67
CA ALA A 218 5.21 0.60 -14.95
C ALA A 218 4.78 -0.07 -13.64
N ARG A 219 5.49 -1.14 -13.24
CA ARG A 219 5.42 -1.69 -11.88
C ARG A 219 6.38 -0.91 -10.98
N CYS A 220 5.90 -0.52 -9.81
CA CYS A 220 6.62 0.24 -8.80
C CYS A 220 6.58 -0.51 -7.46
N PHE A 221 7.62 -0.34 -6.65
CA PHE A 221 7.81 -1.08 -5.40
C PHE A 221 8.21 -0.14 -4.27
N ARG A 222 7.47 -0.16 -3.17
CA ARG A 222 7.77 0.66 -1.98
C ARG A 222 7.60 -0.17 -0.72
N ASP A 223 8.66 -0.27 0.07
CA ASP A 223 8.63 -0.95 1.37
C ASP A 223 8.13 0.01 2.46
N GLU A 224 6.80 0.20 2.50
CA GLU A 224 6.09 1.06 3.45
C GLU A 224 4.96 0.31 4.15
N ASP A 225 4.48 0.86 5.27
CA ASP A 225 3.30 0.35 5.96
C ASP A 225 2.06 0.40 5.05
N LEU A 226 1.39 -0.75 4.93
CA LEU A 226 0.28 -0.94 4.00
C LEU A 226 -1.06 -0.45 4.55
N ARG A 227 -1.91 0.03 3.64
CA ARG A 227 -3.27 0.54 3.90
C ARG A 227 -4.23 -0.03 2.87
N ALA A 228 -5.53 0.29 2.97
CA ALA A 228 -6.51 -0.16 1.97
C ALA A 228 -6.19 0.38 0.56
N ASP A 229 -5.59 1.56 0.49
CA ASP A 229 -5.21 2.30 -0.72
C ASP A 229 -3.71 2.20 -1.06
N ARG A 230 -2.97 1.27 -0.42
CA ARG A 230 -1.51 1.06 -0.61
C ARG A 230 -1.16 -0.42 -0.71
N GLN A 231 -0.28 -0.76 -1.65
CA GLN A 231 0.25 -2.11 -1.86
C GLN A 231 1.77 -2.00 -2.03
N PRO A 232 2.55 -3.02 -1.62
CA PRO A 232 4.00 -2.97 -1.67
C PRO A 232 4.52 -3.00 -3.11
N GLU A 233 3.74 -3.62 -3.99
CA GLU A 233 3.90 -3.57 -5.44
C GLU A 233 2.62 -2.96 -6.06
N PHE A 234 2.76 -1.97 -6.92
CA PHE A 234 1.63 -1.26 -7.53
C PHE A 234 2.00 -0.74 -8.92
N THR A 235 0.98 -0.42 -9.71
CA THR A 235 1.12 -0.01 -11.11
C THR A 235 0.88 1.49 -11.24
N GLN A 236 1.82 2.18 -11.89
CA GLN A 236 1.68 3.58 -12.26
C GLN A 236 1.52 3.73 -13.77
N LEU A 237 0.78 4.73 -14.22
CA LEU A 237 1.10 5.36 -15.50
C LEU A 237 2.16 6.40 -15.19
N ASP A 238 3.32 6.29 -15.84
CA ASP A 238 4.40 7.23 -15.73
C ASP A 238 4.63 7.87 -17.12
N LEU A 239 4.78 9.19 -17.18
CA LEU A 239 5.03 9.94 -18.41
C LEU A 239 6.05 11.06 -18.19
N GLU A 240 6.77 11.41 -19.26
CA GLU A 240 7.76 12.50 -19.28
C GLU A 240 7.83 13.10 -20.70
N MET A 241 8.05 14.40 -20.79
CA MET A 241 8.15 15.15 -22.05
C MET A 241 9.36 16.10 -22.00
N ALA A 242 10.05 16.24 -23.14
CA ALA A 242 11.10 17.23 -23.34
C ALA A 242 10.55 18.54 -23.93
N PHE A 243 11.28 19.63 -23.71
CA PHE A 243 10.98 20.99 -24.21
C PHE A 243 9.60 21.52 -23.84
N VAL A 244 9.12 21.20 -22.63
CA VAL A 244 7.81 21.61 -22.10
C VAL A 244 7.93 22.54 -20.92
N GLU A 245 6.91 23.40 -20.78
CA GLU A 245 6.64 24.15 -19.56
C GLU A 245 5.53 23.46 -18.74
N GLN A 246 5.33 23.92 -17.51
CA GLN A 246 4.31 23.37 -16.61
C GLN A 246 2.92 23.33 -17.27
N GLU A 247 2.54 24.40 -17.99
CA GLU A 247 1.22 24.51 -18.61
C GLU A 247 0.96 23.43 -19.67
N ASP A 248 1.96 23.05 -20.46
CA ASP A 248 1.84 22.03 -21.50
C ASP A 248 1.42 20.67 -20.89
N ILE A 249 2.03 20.33 -19.76
CA ILE A 249 1.74 19.10 -19.03
C ILE A 249 0.34 19.17 -18.41
N LEU A 250 -0.03 20.28 -17.77
CA LEU A 250 -1.36 20.42 -17.17
C LEU A 250 -2.48 20.28 -18.21
N GLN A 251 -2.29 20.83 -19.41
CA GLN A 251 -3.24 20.68 -20.52
C GLN A 251 -3.30 19.25 -21.04
N LEU A 252 -2.17 18.54 -21.14
CA LEU A 252 -2.14 17.13 -21.49
C LEU A 252 -2.90 16.28 -20.47
N LEU A 253 -2.67 16.51 -19.18
CA LEU A 253 -3.34 15.77 -18.10
C LEU A 253 -4.85 16.00 -18.13
N GLU A 254 -5.30 17.23 -18.35
CA GLU A 254 -6.73 17.52 -18.52
C GLU A 254 -7.33 16.75 -19.70
N ARG A 255 -6.65 16.75 -20.87
CA ARG A 255 -7.10 15.97 -22.04
C ARG A 255 -7.14 14.47 -21.75
N LEU A 256 -6.11 13.93 -21.10
CA LEU A 256 -6.00 12.51 -20.76
C LEU A 256 -7.17 12.08 -19.87
N PHE A 257 -7.41 12.78 -18.76
CA PHE A 257 -8.49 12.41 -17.85
C PHE A 257 -9.87 12.63 -18.48
N LYS A 258 -10.09 13.71 -19.25
CA LYS A 258 -11.34 13.91 -20.00
C LYS A 258 -11.59 12.79 -21.01
N TYR A 259 -10.55 12.36 -21.73
CA TYR A 259 -10.64 11.27 -22.70
C TYR A 259 -11.05 9.96 -22.02
N VAL A 260 -10.35 9.59 -20.95
CA VAL A 260 -10.59 8.37 -20.19
C VAL A 260 -11.99 8.35 -19.55
N MET A 261 -12.42 9.47 -18.96
CA MET A 261 -13.75 9.58 -18.35
C MET A 261 -14.86 9.43 -19.39
N ARG A 262 -14.70 10.03 -20.57
CA ARG A 262 -15.65 9.86 -21.67
C ARG A 262 -15.70 8.41 -22.16
N ASP A 263 -14.55 7.81 -22.40
CA ASP A 263 -14.43 6.49 -23.05
C ASP A 263 -14.83 5.34 -22.12
N GLN A 264 -14.45 5.40 -20.83
CA GLN A 264 -14.68 4.29 -19.90
C GLN A 264 -15.84 4.51 -18.92
N MET A 265 -16.19 5.77 -18.62
CA MET A 265 -17.25 6.10 -17.66
C MET A 265 -18.49 6.72 -18.32
N GLU A 266 -18.45 6.99 -19.63
CA GLU A 266 -19.51 7.72 -20.36
C GLU A 266 -19.81 9.11 -19.75
N VAL A 267 -18.83 9.69 -19.03
CA VAL A 267 -18.94 11.01 -18.40
C VAL A 267 -18.18 12.03 -19.25
N VAL A 268 -18.91 13.01 -19.79
CA VAL A 268 -18.33 14.12 -20.54
C VAL A 268 -18.10 15.31 -19.62
N ILE A 269 -16.83 15.61 -19.35
CA ILE A 269 -16.43 16.80 -18.60
C ILE A 269 -16.10 17.92 -19.59
N GLN A 270 -16.99 18.91 -19.71
CA GLN A 270 -16.83 20.06 -20.59
C GLN A 270 -15.87 21.08 -19.98
N GLU A 271 -16.08 21.40 -18.71
CA GLU A 271 -15.38 22.50 -18.04
C GLU A 271 -13.89 22.21 -17.82
N PRO A 272 -13.03 23.24 -17.85
CA PRO A 272 -11.63 23.07 -17.48
C PRO A 272 -11.52 22.62 -16.03
N PHE A 273 -10.47 21.84 -15.72
CA PHE A 273 -10.23 21.46 -14.34
C PHE A 273 -9.92 22.71 -13.52
N GLN A 274 -10.53 22.81 -12.32
CA GLN A 274 -10.19 23.88 -11.42
C GLN A 274 -8.70 23.80 -11.07
N ARG A 275 -8.05 24.95 -10.93
CA ARG A 275 -6.66 25.04 -10.53
C ARG A 275 -6.55 25.90 -9.28
N LEU A 276 -5.83 25.41 -8.29
CA LEU A 276 -5.54 26.12 -7.05
C LEU A 276 -4.04 26.07 -6.80
N THR A 277 -3.48 27.13 -6.24
CA THR A 277 -2.17 27.03 -5.61
C THR A 277 -2.28 26.19 -4.33
N TRP A 278 -1.19 25.57 -3.90
CA TRP A 278 -1.11 24.86 -2.63
C TRP A 278 -1.55 25.75 -1.47
N GLN A 279 -1.13 27.02 -1.49
CA GLN A 279 -1.48 28.01 -0.50
C GLN A 279 -3.00 28.25 -0.43
N GLU A 280 -3.66 28.44 -1.58
CA GLU A 280 -5.12 28.59 -1.66
C GLU A 280 -5.85 27.33 -1.20
N ALA A 281 -5.39 26.15 -1.61
CA ALA A 281 -5.98 24.87 -1.20
C ALA A 281 -5.89 24.68 0.33
N MET A 282 -4.71 24.91 0.89
CA MET A 282 -4.45 24.81 2.32
C MET A 282 -5.21 25.87 3.13
N ASP A 283 -5.31 27.10 2.65
CA ASP A 283 -6.04 28.16 3.34
C ASP A 283 -7.55 27.97 3.31
N THR A 284 -8.08 27.50 2.19
CA THR A 284 -9.52 27.40 1.96
C THR A 284 -10.10 26.08 2.47
N TYR A 285 -9.34 24.98 2.39
CA TYR A 285 -9.84 23.64 2.69
C TYR A 285 -9.03 22.91 3.76
N GLY A 286 -7.86 23.41 4.14
CA GLY A 286 -7.00 22.76 5.13
C GLY A 286 -6.32 21.50 4.61
N SER A 287 -6.26 21.31 3.29
CA SER A 287 -5.68 20.15 2.64
C SER A 287 -5.15 20.48 1.25
N ASP A 288 -4.06 19.83 0.89
CA ASP A 288 -3.43 19.77 -0.44
C ASP A 288 -4.10 18.75 -1.38
N LYS A 289 -5.23 18.18 -0.97
CA LYS A 289 -6.09 17.31 -1.78
C LYS A 289 -7.55 17.47 -1.37
N PRO A 290 -8.13 18.67 -1.54
CA PRO A 290 -9.44 18.97 -1.06
C PRO A 290 -10.53 18.24 -1.86
N ASP A 291 -11.58 17.82 -1.16
CA ASP A 291 -12.80 17.33 -1.78
C ASP A 291 -13.71 18.51 -2.12
N LEU A 292 -13.93 18.76 -3.41
CA LEU A 292 -14.71 19.89 -3.91
C LEU A 292 -16.22 19.61 -4.03
N ARG A 293 -16.68 18.39 -3.72
CA ARG A 293 -18.10 18.01 -3.86
C ARG A 293 -19.03 18.76 -2.91
N PHE A 294 -18.50 19.42 -1.89
CA PHE A 294 -19.26 20.16 -0.89
C PHE A 294 -18.53 21.44 -0.46
N GLY A 295 -19.26 22.35 0.22
CA GLY A 295 -18.73 23.64 0.68
C GLY A 295 -17.91 23.53 1.97
N LEU A 296 -18.35 24.22 3.03
CA LEU A 296 -17.69 24.27 4.34
C LEU A 296 -16.26 24.82 4.27
N LEU A 297 -16.08 25.93 3.54
CA LEU A 297 -14.77 26.57 3.38
C LEU A 297 -14.27 27.11 4.72
N ILE A 298 -12.95 27.07 4.90
CA ILE A 298 -12.27 27.69 6.04
C ILE A 298 -12.26 29.20 5.82
N VAL A 299 -12.69 29.93 6.84
CA VAL A 299 -12.66 31.40 6.88
C VAL A 299 -11.70 31.88 7.95
N ASP A 300 -10.90 32.89 7.62
CA ASP A 300 -10.01 33.54 8.58
C ASP A 300 -10.76 34.63 9.34
N LEU A 301 -10.82 34.49 10.65
CA LEU A 301 -11.53 35.40 11.55
C LEU A 301 -10.56 36.02 12.57
N THR A 302 -9.26 35.97 12.32
CA THR A 302 -8.21 36.41 13.24
C THR A 302 -8.41 37.87 13.64
N SER A 303 -8.70 38.75 12.68
CA SER A 303 -8.93 40.17 12.93
C SER A 303 -10.18 40.45 13.77
N ALA A 304 -11.31 39.80 13.47
CA ALA A 304 -12.54 39.93 14.26
C ALA A 304 -12.39 39.33 15.67
N ALA A 305 -11.73 38.17 15.79
CA ALA A 305 -11.47 37.50 17.05
C ALA A 305 -10.55 38.32 18.00
N ALA A 306 -9.69 39.18 17.46
CA ALA A 306 -8.84 40.09 18.23
C ALA A 306 -9.66 41.11 19.07
N ASN A 307 -10.88 41.42 18.64
CA ASN A 307 -11.79 42.34 19.34
C ASN A 307 -12.56 41.68 20.51
N SER A 308 -12.33 40.39 20.76
CA SER A 308 -12.93 39.65 21.87
C SER A 308 -12.08 39.73 23.14
N ASP A 309 -12.69 39.59 24.32
CA ASP A 309 -12.01 39.37 25.60
C ASP A 309 -11.72 37.89 25.91
N PHE A 310 -11.91 37.01 24.92
CA PHE A 310 -11.71 35.58 25.11
C PHE A 310 -10.20 35.27 25.16
N ALA A 311 -9.73 34.82 26.33
CA ALA A 311 -8.30 34.68 26.60
C ALA A 311 -7.58 33.76 25.60
N ILE A 312 -8.22 32.68 25.14
CA ILE A 312 -7.62 31.74 24.18
C ILE A 312 -7.34 32.45 22.85
N PHE A 313 -8.31 33.17 22.29
CA PHE A 313 -8.13 33.92 21.05
C PHE A 313 -7.03 34.99 21.19
N LYS A 314 -7.09 35.83 22.23
CA LYS A 314 -6.06 36.85 22.46
C LYS A 314 -4.66 36.27 22.60
N GLN A 315 -4.51 35.19 23.35
CA GLN A 315 -3.20 34.57 23.59
C GLN A 315 -2.63 33.92 22.33
N THR A 316 -3.47 33.22 21.55
CA THR A 316 -3.05 32.63 20.27
C THR A 316 -2.58 33.70 19.31
N ILE A 317 -3.36 34.77 19.12
CA ILE A 317 -3.02 35.88 18.22
C ILE A 317 -1.72 36.57 18.68
N LYS A 318 -1.56 36.82 19.99
CA LYS A 318 -0.34 37.43 20.54
C LYS A 318 0.91 36.58 20.30
N LYS A 319 0.78 35.26 20.21
CA LYS A 319 1.87 34.33 19.89
C LYS A 319 2.12 34.18 18.37
N GLY A 320 1.39 34.93 17.53
CA GLY A 320 1.49 34.83 16.07
C GLY A 320 0.66 33.70 15.45
N GLY A 321 -0.27 33.10 16.21
CA GLY A 321 -1.24 32.15 15.68
C GLY A 321 -2.43 32.83 15.00
N VAL A 322 -3.38 32.02 14.55
CA VAL A 322 -4.58 32.44 13.80
C VAL A 322 -5.85 31.93 14.48
N VAL A 323 -6.97 32.60 14.23
CA VAL A 323 -8.32 32.13 14.60
C VAL A 323 -9.12 31.95 13.32
N ARG A 324 -9.43 30.71 12.98
CA ARG A 324 -10.17 30.35 11.77
C ARG A 324 -11.40 29.53 12.10
N ALA A 325 -12.35 29.48 11.19
CA ALA A 325 -13.60 28.75 11.41
C ALA A 325 -14.11 28.05 10.14
N ILE A 326 -15.03 27.12 10.35
CA ILE A 326 -15.94 26.62 9.31
C ILE A 326 -17.38 26.90 9.73
N VAL A 327 -18.21 27.29 8.77
CA VAL A 327 -19.66 27.52 8.97
C VAL A 327 -20.42 26.32 8.40
N ILE A 328 -21.28 25.72 9.22
CA ILE A 328 -22.12 24.57 8.92
C ILE A 328 -23.57 25.07 8.74
N PRO A 329 -24.07 25.16 7.50
CA PRO A 329 -25.37 25.75 7.25
C PRO A 329 -26.52 24.93 7.84
N GLY A 330 -27.49 25.61 8.47
CA GLY A 330 -28.72 24.97 8.94
C GLY A 330 -28.57 23.99 10.11
N GLN A 331 -27.45 24.05 10.84
CA GLN A 331 -27.11 23.13 11.94
C GLN A 331 -27.07 23.82 13.33
N ALA A 332 -27.69 24.98 13.51
CA ALA A 332 -27.71 25.67 14.81
C ALA A 332 -28.30 24.84 15.96
N ASP A 333 -29.16 23.85 15.66
CA ASP A 333 -29.82 23.00 16.64
C ASP A 333 -29.07 21.67 16.93
N LEU A 334 -27.76 21.60 16.63
CA LEU A 334 -26.94 20.45 16.98
C LEU A 334 -27.08 20.10 18.47
N THR A 335 -27.32 18.83 18.74
CA THR A 335 -27.47 18.35 20.12
C THR A 335 -26.16 18.49 20.88
N ARG A 336 -26.23 18.61 22.21
CA ARG A 336 -25.02 18.74 23.03
C ARG A 336 -24.06 17.56 22.83
N GLY A 337 -24.57 16.34 22.72
CA GLY A 337 -23.75 15.16 22.42
C GLY A 337 -23.08 15.20 21.05
N ALA A 338 -23.72 15.77 20.03
CA ALA A 338 -23.09 15.96 18.71
C ALA A 338 -21.93 16.98 18.78
N ILE A 339 -22.11 18.07 19.52
CA ILE A 339 -21.07 19.09 19.76
C ILE A 339 -19.89 18.49 20.54
N ASP A 340 -20.17 17.71 21.58
CA ASP A 340 -19.13 17.04 22.38
C ASP A 340 -18.35 16.03 21.52
N SER A 341 -19.03 15.24 20.69
CA SER A 341 -18.39 14.33 19.74
C SER A 341 -17.49 15.05 18.71
N LEU A 342 -17.92 16.18 18.16
CA LEU A 342 -17.07 17.00 17.26
C LEU A 342 -15.87 17.60 18.01
N THR A 343 -16.04 17.92 19.28
CA THR A 343 -14.97 18.44 20.14
C THR A 343 -13.92 17.36 20.42
N GLU A 344 -14.36 16.14 20.75
CA GLU A 344 -13.49 14.98 20.94
C GLU A 344 -12.71 14.67 19.66
N PHE A 345 -13.38 14.61 18.51
CA PHE A 345 -12.73 14.40 17.22
C PHE A 345 -11.66 15.47 16.95
N ALA A 346 -11.94 16.75 17.23
CA ALA A 346 -10.95 17.81 17.05
C ALA A 346 -9.73 17.65 17.97
N ILE A 347 -9.93 17.19 19.20
CA ILE A 347 -8.85 16.89 20.15
C ILE A 347 -8.01 15.70 19.67
N GLU A 348 -8.61 14.66 19.09
CA GLU A 348 -7.89 13.57 18.43
C GLU A 348 -7.04 14.08 17.26
N GLN A 349 -7.54 15.09 16.55
CA GLN A 349 -6.76 15.84 15.55
C GLN A 349 -5.80 16.85 16.21
N GLY A 350 -5.51 16.79 17.51
CA GLY A 350 -4.50 17.61 18.17
C GLY A 350 -4.93 19.02 18.55
N ALA A 351 -6.23 19.34 18.53
CA ALA A 351 -6.72 20.60 19.09
C ALA A 351 -6.62 20.60 20.62
N GLY A 352 -6.32 21.76 21.24
CA GLY A 352 -6.41 21.93 22.69
C GLY A 352 -7.87 22.02 23.22
N GLY A 353 -8.84 22.10 22.32
CA GLY A 353 -10.27 22.23 22.59
C GLY A 353 -10.99 22.80 21.36
N MET A 354 -12.33 22.88 21.42
CA MET A 354 -13.16 23.37 20.33
C MET A 354 -14.06 24.51 20.81
N ALA A 355 -13.90 25.69 20.21
CA ALA A 355 -14.83 26.79 20.41
C ALA A 355 -15.90 26.76 19.30
N TRP A 356 -17.14 27.12 19.63
CA TRP A 356 -18.26 27.04 18.69
C TRP A 356 -19.34 28.08 18.97
N ILE A 357 -20.16 28.39 17.97
CA ILE A 357 -21.34 29.24 18.07
C ILE A 357 -22.52 28.57 17.37
N ALA A 358 -23.67 28.51 18.02
CA ALA A 358 -24.94 28.19 17.39
C ALA A 358 -25.75 29.48 17.22
N TRP A 359 -25.98 29.92 15.98
CA TRP A 359 -26.84 31.06 15.71
C TRP A 359 -28.23 30.54 15.34
N ARG A 360 -29.15 30.51 16.30
CA ARG A 360 -30.48 29.92 16.10
C ARG A 360 -31.33 30.73 15.13
N SER A 361 -32.31 30.06 14.53
CA SER A 361 -33.21 30.62 13.53
C SER A 361 -34.09 31.78 14.06
N ASP A 362 -34.31 31.85 15.37
CA ASP A 362 -35.03 32.95 16.05
C ASP A 362 -34.13 34.18 16.32
N GLY A 363 -32.85 34.10 15.97
CA GLY A 363 -31.85 35.14 16.18
C GLY A 363 -31.03 34.97 17.47
N GLU A 364 -31.34 33.99 18.33
CA GLU A 364 -30.56 33.73 19.55
C GLU A 364 -29.15 33.21 19.20
N ILE A 365 -28.12 33.84 19.78
CA ILE A 365 -26.74 33.35 19.67
C ILE A 365 -26.41 32.54 20.91
N TYR A 366 -26.35 31.22 20.77
CA TYR A 366 -26.01 30.30 21.85
C TYR A 366 -24.53 29.92 21.79
N SER A 367 -23.74 30.41 22.74
CA SER A 367 -22.32 30.07 22.93
C SER A 367 -21.78 30.60 24.25
N ILE A 368 -20.71 29.99 24.78
CA ILE A 368 -19.92 30.58 25.88
C ILE A 368 -19.19 31.86 25.44
N LEU A 369 -18.92 32.01 24.14
CA LEU A 369 -18.21 33.17 23.58
C LEU A 369 -19.00 34.47 23.74
N THR A 370 -20.33 34.42 23.85
CA THR A 370 -21.18 35.60 24.05
C THR A 370 -20.79 36.44 25.27
N LYS A 371 -20.20 35.83 26.30
CA LYS A 371 -19.73 36.53 27.51
C LYS A 371 -18.46 37.37 27.30
N TYR A 372 -17.78 37.17 26.17
CA TYR A 372 -16.46 37.75 25.88
C TYR A 372 -16.48 38.68 24.66
N PHE A 373 -17.65 38.96 24.09
CA PHE A 373 -17.82 39.88 22.98
C PHE A 373 -18.89 40.91 23.31
N THR A 374 -18.76 42.12 22.77
CA THR A 374 -19.89 43.05 22.66
C THR A 374 -20.85 42.57 21.57
N GLU A 375 -22.10 43.02 21.59
CA GLU A 375 -23.08 42.66 20.54
C GLU A 375 -22.59 43.06 19.15
N GLU A 376 -22.00 44.26 19.00
CA GLU A 376 -21.44 44.74 17.74
C GLU A 376 -20.28 43.86 17.26
N ALA A 377 -19.34 43.51 18.15
CA ALA A 377 -18.19 42.68 17.80
C ALA A 377 -18.60 41.23 17.46
N MET A 378 -19.61 40.69 18.15
CA MET A 378 -20.16 39.37 17.84
C MET A 378 -20.84 39.36 16.47
N LEU A 379 -21.64 40.38 16.16
CA LEU A 379 -22.28 40.49 14.84
C LEU A 379 -21.25 40.70 13.72
N ASP A 380 -20.20 41.50 13.93
CA ASP A 380 -19.10 41.65 12.99
C ASP A 380 -18.39 40.31 12.72
N LEU A 381 -18.09 39.53 13.78
CA LEU A 381 -17.51 38.19 13.64
C LEU A 381 -18.41 37.26 12.79
N LEU A 382 -19.72 37.23 13.08
CA LEU A 382 -20.68 36.39 12.35
C LEU A 382 -20.82 36.81 10.89
N ASN A 383 -20.83 38.11 10.62
CA ASN A 383 -20.89 38.66 9.26
C ASN A 383 -19.62 38.34 8.47
N GLN A 384 -18.43 38.49 9.08
CA GLN A 384 -17.16 38.11 8.44
C GLN A 384 -17.06 36.60 8.20
N ALA A 385 -17.66 35.78 9.07
CA ALA A 385 -17.79 34.33 8.84
C ALA A 385 -18.74 33.98 7.69
N GLY A 386 -19.57 34.93 7.24
CA GLY A 386 -20.62 34.68 6.25
C GLY A 386 -21.79 33.84 6.80
N ALA A 387 -21.92 33.74 8.12
CA ALA A 387 -22.95 32.96 8.79
C ALA A 387 -24.31 33.67 8.77
N LYS A 388 -25.39 32.91 8.92
CA LYS A 388 -26.77 33.40 9.02
C LYS A 388 -27.50 32.74 10.20
N PRO A 389 -28.64 33.31 10.66
CA PRO A 389 -29.53 32.61 11.56
C PRO A 389 -29.91 31.23 11.00
N GLY A 390 -29.73 30.18 11.81
CA GLY A 390 -29.85 28.78 11.45
C GLY A 390 -28.50 28.04 11.37
N ASP A 391 -27.36 28.74 11.35
CA ASP A 391 -26.05 28.12 11.13
C ASP A 391 -25.28 27.80 12.43
N PHE A 392 -24.34 26.87 12.32
CA PHE A 392 -23.42 26.50 13.39
C PHE A 392 -21.98 26.74 12.96
N ILE A 393 -21.14 27.27 13.85
CA ILE A 393 -19.78 27.69 13.54
C ILE A 393 -18.82 26.96 14.47
N LEU A 394 -17.79 26.34 13.90
CA LEU A 394 -16.69 25.69 14.62
C LEU A 394 -15.41 26.49 14.42
N PHE A 395 -14.66 26.74 15.51
CA PHE A 395 -13.45 27.56 15.49
C PHE A 395 -12.22 26.75 15.89
N SER A 396 -11.10 27.02 15.21
CA SER A 396 -9.76 26.60 15.64
C SER A 396 -8.89 27.83 15.87
N ALA A 397 -8.31 27.92 17.06
CA ALA A 397 -7.40 28.99 17.46
C ALA A 397 -6.02 28.42 17.82
N ASP A 398 -5.15 28.30 16.83
CA ASP A 398 -3.83 27.65 16.95
C ASP A 398 -2.80 28.30 16.00
N THR A 399 -1.62 27.71 15.85
CA THR A 399 -0.72 27.96 14.73
C THR A 399 -1.44 27.72 13.40
N LEU A 400 -0.99 28.40 12.34
CA LEU A 400 -1.60 28.29 11.02
C LEU A 400 -1.63 26.85 10.49
N VAL A 401 -0.54 26.10 10.68
CA VAL A 401 -0.42 24.69 10.29
C VAL A 401 -1.48 23.83 11.01
N ASN A 402 -1.58 23.96 12.34
CA ASN A 402 -2.56 23.19 13.12
C ASN A 402 -4.00 23.59 12.78
N ALA A 403 -4.29 24.88 12.67
CA ALA A 403 -5.64 25.36 12.38
C ALA A 403 -6.15 24.84 11.02
N ARG A 404 -5.29 24.83 9.99
CA ARG A 404 -5.62 24.23 8.68
C ARG A 404 -5.90 22.73 8.81
N ARG A 405 -5.01 21.98 9.47
CA ARG A 405 -5.14 20.53 9.65
C ARG A 405 -6.42 20.14 10.39
N ILE A 406 -6.70 20.81 11.51
CA ILE A 406 -7.86 20.54 12.37
C ILE A 406 -9.16 20.86 11.62
N LEU A 407 -9.26 22.05 11.02
CA LEU A 407 -10.48 22.46 10.32
C LEU A 407 -10.70 21.66 9.02
N GLY A 408 -9.64 21.29 8.31
CA GLY A 408 -9.73 20.40 7.15
C GLY A 408 -10.27 19.01 7.50
N ALA A 409 -9.81 18.43 8.62
CA ALA A 409 -10.34 17.17 9.11
C ALA A 409 -11.81 17.29 9.57
N LEU A 410 -12.16 18.33 10.32
CA LEU A 410 -13.54 18.59 10.75
C LEU A 410 -14.48 18.81 9.58
N ARG A 411 -14.01 19.50 8.54
CA ARG A 411 -14.77 19.69 7.30
C ARG A 411 -15.18 18.35 6.68
N LEU A 412 -14.27 17.38 6.61
CA LEU A 412 -14.56 16.04 6.08
C LEU A 412 -15.52 15.26 6.98
N GLU A 413 -15.31 15.29 8.30
CA GLU A 413 -16.16 14.63 9.30
C GLU A 413 -17.60 15.17 9.27
N VAL A 414 -17.77 16.49 9.20
CA VAL A 414 -19.09 17.12 9.10
C VAL A 414 -19.76 16.74 7.78
N ALA A 415 -19.01 16.68 6.68
CA ALA A 415 -19.55 16.27 5.40
C ALA A 415 -20.04 14.81 5.40
N ASP A 416 -19.33 13.91 6.09
CA ASP A 416 -19.76 12.51 6.22
C ASP A 416 -21.01 12.39 7.12
N ARG A 417 -21.05 13.11 8.25
CA ARG A 417 -22.23 13.13 9.15
C ARG A 417 -23.49 13.66 8.47
N LEU A 418 -23.35 14.70 7.66
CA LEU A 418 -24.46 15.35 6.97
C LEU A 418 -24.70 14.77 5.56
N ASN A 419 -23.93 13.76 5.15
CA ASN A 419 -24.00 13.12 3.85
C ASN A 419 -23.94 14.15 2.68
N LEU A 420 -22.97 15.07 2.74
CA LEU A 420 -22.82 16.16 1.76
C LEU A 420 -22.10 15.76 0.48
N ARG A 421 -21.50 14.57 0.43
CA ARG A 421 -20.74 14.09 -0.72
C ARG A 421 -21.69 13.43 -1.72
N ASP A 422 -21.72 13.97 -2.93
CA ASP A 422 -22.43 13.34 -4.04
C ASP A 422 -21.54 12.36 -4.83
N ASN A 423 -22.12 11.77 -5.88
CA ASN A 423 -21.43 10.86 -6.79
C ASN A 423 -20.80 11.57 -7.99
N SER A 424 -20.63 12.91 -7.95
CA SER A 424 -19.98 13.65 -9.03
C SER A 424 -18.46 13.41 -9.02
N TYR A 425 -17.82 13.62 -10.17
CA TYR A 425 -16.37 13.56 -10.31
C TYR A 425 -15.83 14.99 -10.39
N GLN A 426 -15.20 15.45 -9.31
CA GLN A 426 -14.60 16.77 -9.20
C GLN A 426 -13.07 16.66 -9.32
N PHE A 427 -12.56 16.98 -10.51
CA PHE A 427 -11.12 17.07 -10.76
C PHE A 427 -10.59 18.45 -10.37
N LEU A 428 -9.40 18.44 -9.76
CA LEU A 428 -8.66 19.63 -9.37
C LEU A 428 -7.18 19.42 -9.68
N ILE A 429 -6.52 20.49 -10.10
CA ILE A 429 -5.06 20.56 -10.19
C ILE A 429 -4.56 21.49 -9.09
N ILE A 430 -3.56 21.06 -8.33
CA ILE A 430 -2.87 21.91 -7.35
C ILE A 430 -1.48 22.20 -7.85
N THR A 431 -1.03 23.45 -7.75
CA THR A 431 0.30 23.90 -8.18
C THR A 431 1.01 24.69 -7.08
N ASP A 432 2.23 25.15 -7.32
CA ASP A 432 2.95 26.08 -6.43
C ASP A 432 3.13 25.55 -5.00
N PHE A 433 3.43 24.25 -4.92
CA PHE A 433 3.81 23.61 -3.67
C PHE A 433 5.11 24.21 -3.12
N PRO A 434 5.29 24.23 -1.79
CA PRO A 434 6.61 24.38 -1.21
C PRO A 434 7.64 23.42 -1.83
N MET A 435 8.91 23.82 -1.89
CA MET A 435 9.98 22.95 -2.39
C MET A 435 10.46 21.99 -1.29
N PHE A 436 10.45 22.47 -0.04
CA PHE A 436 10.98 21.78 1.11
C PHE A 436 9.99 21.77 2.28
N GLU A 437 10.09 20.72 3.10
CA GLU A 437 9.45 20.61 4.41
C GLU A 437 10.54 20.39 5.47
N TYR A 438 10.41 21.03 6.64
CA TYR A 438 11.33 20.77 7.74
C TYR A 438 10.83 19.60 8.60
N SER A 439 11.63 18.52 8.66
CA SER A 439 11.33 17.38 9.53
C SER A 439 11.89 17.63 10.92
N GLU A 440 11.02 17.82 11.90
CA GLU A 440 11.39 17.91 13.31
C GLU A 440 12.04 16.62 13.83
N THR A 441 11.61 15.46 13.28
CA THR A 441 12.12 14.14 13.65
C THR A 441 13.54 13.93 13.15
N GLU A 442 13.79 14.25 11.87
CA GLU A 442 15.11 14.07 11.24
C GLU A 442 16.02 15.29 11.42
N LYS A 443 15.48 16.39 11.95
CA LYS A 443 16.14 17.68 12.15
C LYS A 443 16.80 18.24 10.88
N ARG A 444 16.17 17.99 9.73
CA ARG A 444 16.65 18.41 8.41
C ARG A 444 15.50 18.73 7.47
N TYR A 445 15.82 19.42 6.38
CA TYR A 445 14.87 19.63 5.30
C TYR A 445 14.72 18.37 4.46
N LEU A 446 13.47 18.06 4.14
CA LEU A 446 13.06 17.02 3.20
C LEU A 446 12.48 17.70 1.96
N SER A 447 12.54 17.00 0.83
CA SER A 447 11.83 17.46 -0.37
C SER A 447 10.33 17.14 -0.20
N GLN A 448 9.46 18.07 -0.57
CA GLN A 448 8.02 17.84 -0.48
C GLN A 448 7.53 16.79 -1.49
N HIS A 449 8.16 16.74 -2.68
CA HIS A 449 7.85 15.77 -3.74
C HIS A 449 9.03 14.82 -3.96
N HIS A 450 10.00 15.24 -4.75
CA HIS A 450 11.24 14.50 -5.00
C HIS A 450 12.38 15.48 -5.33
N PRO A 451 13.65 15.08 -5.10
CA PRO A 451 14.78 16.00 -5.12
C PRO A 451 15.18 16.53 -6.51
N PHE A 452 14.52 16.07 -7.58
CA PHE A 452 14.76 16.50 -8.96
C PHE A 452 13.77 17.57 -9.44
N THR A 453 12.89 18.06 -8.55
CA THR A 453 11.87 19.05 -8.89
C THR A 453 12.50 20.43 -9.09
N MET A 454 12.12 21.13 -10.17
CA MET A 454 12.61 22.46 -10.47
C MET A 454 11.97 23.49 -9.52
N PRO A 455 12.77 24.30 -8.79
CA PRO A 455 12.23 25.45 -8.06
C PRO A 455 11.70 26.52 -9.03
N ARG A 456 10.85 27.42 -8.54
CA ARG A 456 10.47 28.63 -9.28
C ARG A 456 11.73 29.50 -9.50
N PRO A 457 12.04 29.92 -10.73
CA PRO A 457 13.25 30.70 -11.02
C PRO A 457 13.36 31.98 -10.17
N GLU A 458 12.24 32.64 -9.89
CA GLU A 458 12.18 33.83 -9.04
C GLU A 458 12.53 33.58 -7.56
N ASP A 459 12.42 32.32 -7.09
CA ASP A 459 12.65 31.96 -5.69
C ASP A 459 14.08 31.42 -5.46
N LEU A 460 14.88 31.22 -6.51
CA LEU A 460 16.24 30.64 -6.45
C LEU A 460 17.18 31.40 -5.50
N SER A 461 17.01 32.71 -5.33
CA SER A 461 17.82 33.50 -4.39
C SER A 461 17.64 33.10 -2.93
N TYR A 462 16.55 32.41 -2.59
CA TYR A 462 16.24 32.00 -1.23
C TYR A 462 16.89 30.68 -0.81
N LEU A 463 17.54 29.95 -1.73
CA LEU A 463 18.06 28.59 -1.48
C LEU A 463 19.04 28.50 -0.31
N GLN A 464 19.81 29.56 -0.08
CA GLN A 464 20.78 29.63 1.02
C GLN A 464 20.29 30.43 2.22
N SER A 465 19.20 31.21 2.08
CA SER A 465 18.78 32.18 3.10
C SER A 465 17.46 31.81 3.79
N ASP A 466 16.42 31.46 3.03
CA ASP A 466 15.11 31.07 3.57
C ASP A 466 14.46 29.98 2.69
N PRO A 467 14.93 28.72 2.80
CA PRO A 467 14.51 27.63 1.93
C PRO A 467 13.01 27.32 1.99
N MET A 468 12.35 27.61 3.12
CA MET A 468 10.92 27.38 3.31
C MET A 468 10.03 28.30 2.45
N ARG A 469 10.59 29.36 1.85
CA ARG A 469 9.86 30.24 0.92
C ARG A 469 9.87 29.75 -0.51
N ILE A 470 10.74 28.81 -0.85
CA ILE A 470 10.90 28.38 -2.22
C ILE A 470 9.69 27.57 -2.63
N ARG A 471 9.04 28.00 -3.72
CA ARG A 471 8.00 27.23 -4.39
C ARG A 471 8.63 26.35 -5.46
N SER A 472 8.03 25.20 -5.65
CA SER A 472 8.36 24.25 -6.71
C SER A 472 7.45 24.44 -7.93
N GLN A 473 7.94 24.01 -9.09
CA GLN A 473 7.12 23.78 -10.29
C GLN A 473 6.51 22.38 -10.26
N ALA A 474 5.98 21.99 -9.10
CA ALA A 474 5.28 20.73 -8.90
C ALA A 474 3.76 20.94 -9.00
N TYR A 475 3.08 19.85 -9.35
CA TYR A 475 1.65 19.84 -9.50
C TYR A 475 1.05 18.46 -9.25
N ASP A 476 -0.11 18.46 -8.60
CA ASP A 476 -0.87 17.26 -8.27
C ASP A 476 -2.23 17.28 -8.96
N VAL A 477 -2.71 16.12 -9.39
CA VAL A 477 -4.09 15.95 -9.84
C VAL A 477 -4.88 15.24 -8.74
N VAL A 478 -5.96 15.88 -8.32
CA VAL A 478 -6.85 15.42 -7.26
C VAL A 478 -8.21 15.10 -7.85
N LEU A 479 -8.81 14.00 -7.38
CA LEU A 479 -10.18 13.63 -7.69
C LEU A 479 -10.92 13.31 -6.39
N ASN A 480 -11.99 14.05 -6.11
CA ASN A 480 -12.88 13.80 -4.97
C ASN A 480 -12.13 13.68 -3.62
N GLY A 481 -11.13 14.54 -3.39
CA GLY A 481 -10.32 14.55 -2.17
C GLY A 481 -9.20 13.52 -2.12
N VAL A 482 -8.94 12.81 -3.22
CA VAL A 482 -7.86 11.83 -3.33
C VAL A 482 -6.84 12.28 -4.36
N GLU A 483 -5.58 12.33 -3.96
CA GLU A 483 -4.44 12.53 -4.85
C GLU A 483 -4.33 11.32 -5.81
N LEU A 484 -4.58 11.55 -7.10
CA LEU A 484 -4.43 10.54 -8.14
C LEU A 484 -2.96 10.33 -8.48
N GLY A 485 -2.23 11.43 -8.55
CA GLY A 485 -0.83 11.44 -8.93
C GLY A 485 -0.21 12.82 -8.83
N SER A 486 1.10 12.85 -9.03
CA SER A 486 1.95 14.02 -8.88
C SER A 486 2.98 14.09 -10.00
N GLY A 487 3.43 15.31 -10.31
CA GLY A 487 4.44 15.60 -11.32
C GLY A 487 5.15 16.91 -11.03
N SER A 488 6.21 17.16 -11.79
CA SER A 488 6.91 18.44 -11.76
C SER A 488 7.71 18.67 -13.04
N ILE A 489 8.04 19.94 -13.29
CA ILE A 489 9.17 20.28 -14.15
C ILE A 489 10.45 19.87 -13.44
N ARG A 490 11.40 19.28 -14.18
CA ARG A 490 12.63 18.74 -13.62
C ARG A 490 13.78 19.73 -13.70
N ILE A 491 14.67 19.61 -12.74
CA ILE A 491 15.98 20.24 -12.81
C ILE A 491 16.76 19.59 -13.95
N HIS A 492 17.24 20.40 -14.89
CA HIS A 492 18.12 19.98 -15.98
C HIS A 492 19.50 20.65 -15.91
N ASP A 493 19.70 21.54 -14.93
CA ASP A 493 20.97 22.21 -14.65
C ASP A 493 21.69 21.51 -13.48
N GLY A 494 22.90 21.01 -13.74
CA GLY A 494 23.68 20.27 -12.76
C GLY A 494 24.07 21.07 -11.52
N GLU A 495 24.29 22.38 -11.64
CA GLU A 495 24.65 23.24 -10.51
C GLU A 495 23.45 23.49 -9.60
N ILE A 496 22.27 23.72 -10.17
CA ILE A 496 21.02 23.80 -9.40
C ILE A 496 20.77 22.48 -8.67
N GLN A 497 20.95 21.34 -9.35
CA GLN A 497 20.72 20.02 -8.76
C GLN A 497 21.65 19.75 -7.56
N LYS A 498 22.93 20.11 -7.67
CA LYS A 498 23.89 20.00 -6.56
C LYS A 498 23.49 20.87 -5.37
N GLN A 499 23.03 22.10 -5.62
CA GLN A 499 22.57 22.99 -4.54
C GLN A 499 21.34 22.42 -3.82
N VAL A 500 20.39 21.85 -4.55
CA VAL A 500 19.21 21.18 -3.97
C VAL A 500 19.63 19.97 -3.14
N PHE A 501 20.56 19.14 -3.63
CA PHE A 501 21.06 18.00 -2.85
C PHE A 501 21.80 18.42 -1.57
N ALA A 502 22.63 19.46 -1.65
CA ALA A 502 23.31 20.02 -0.48
C ALA A 502 22.30 20.54 0.55
N MET A 503 21.22 21.18 0.11
CA MET A 503 20.12 21.65 0.95
C MET A 503 19.39 20.51 1.69
N LEU A 504 19.30 19.33 1.06
CA LEU A 504 18.74 18.11 1.65
C LEU A 504 19.72 17.38 2.60
N GLY A 505 20.92 17.93 2.79
CA GLY A 505 21.94 17.42 3.71
C GLY A 505 22.84 16.35 3.12
N LEU A 506 22.89 16.19 1.78
CA LEU A 506 23.79 15.24 1.13
C LEU A 506 25.18 15.86 0.95
N SER A 507 26.23 15.11 1.32
CA SER A 507 27.61 15.49 1.04
C SER A 507 27.97 15.28 -0.44
N GLU A 508 29.01 15.97 -0.93
CA GLU A 508 29.48 15.80 -2.32
C GLU A 508 29.82 14.33 -2.66
N THR A 509 30.41 13.60 -1.71
CA THR A 509 30.75 12.18 -1.91
C THR A 509 29.50 11.30 -1.98
N GLU A 510 28.46 11.60 -1.22
CA GLU A 510 27.17 10.90 -1.32
C GLU A 510 26.43 11.22 -2.60
N ILE A 511 26.45 12.49 -3.02
CA ILE A 511 25.88 12.96 -4.28
C ILE A 511 26.52 12.21 -5.44
N GLU A 512 27.84 12.19 -5.52
CA GLU A 512 28.57 11.47 -6.56
C GLU A 512 28.27 9.97 -6.53
N ARG A 513 28.37 9.35 -5.34
CA ARG A 513 28.13 7.91 -5.18
C ARG A 513 26.71 7.51 -5.56
N ARG A 514 25.68 8.31 -5.25
CA ARG A 514 24.27 7.95 -5.46
C ARG A 514 23.74 8.44 -6.80
N PHE A 515 24.07 9.67 -7.20
CA PHE A 515 23.45 10.39 -8.30
C PHE A 515 24.45 10.93 -9.33
N GLY A 516 25.75 10.63 -9.22
CA GLY A 516 26.79 11.11 -10.15
C GLY A 516 26.40 10.86 -11.60
N PHE A 517 25.91 9.67 -11.94
CA PHE A 517 25.47 9.33 -13.29
C PHE A 517 24.31 10.20 -13.85
N VAL A 518 23.45 10.75 -12.98
CA VAL A 518 22.36 11.66 -13.38
C VAL A 518 22.92 13.07 -13.58
N ILE A 519 23.76 13.53 -12.66
CA ILE A 519 24.41 14.84 -12.73
C ILE A 519 25.34 14.91 -13.95
N ASP A 520 26.08 13.85 -14.23
CA ASP A 520 26.91 13.71 -15.42
C ASP A 520 26.06 13.82 -16.68
N ALA A 521 24.91 13.13 -16.73
CA ALA A 521 23.99 13.22 -17.87
C ALA A 521 23.50 14.67 -18.11
N PHE A 522 23.26 15.45 -17.05
CA PHE A 522 22.90 16.86 -17.17
C PHE A 522 24.00 17.70 -17.85
N GLY A 523 25.27 17.32 -17.68
CA GLY A 523 26.42 17.95 -18.35
C GLY A 523 26.49 17.75 -19.87
N TYR A 524 25.71 16.83 -20.45
CA TYR A 524 25.73 16.51 -21.89
C TYR A 524 24.56 17.10 -22.68
N GLY A 525 23.97 18.20 -22.19
CA GLY A 525 22.90 18.90 -22.91
C GLY A 525 21.52 18.30 -22.67
N THR A 526 21.18 18.03 -21.40
CA THR A 526 19.83 17.59 -21.02
C THR A 526 18.80 18.69 -21.32
N PRO A 527 17.72 18.40 -22.05
CA PRO A 527 16.71 19.40 -22.36
C PRO A 527 15.90 19.79 -21.12
N PRO A 528 15.25 20.97 -21.09
CA PRO A 528 14.16 21.22 -20.16
C PRO A 528 13.12 20.11 -20.32
N HIS A 529 12.65 19.53 -19.23
CA HIS A 529 11.71 18.42 -19.28
C HIS A 529 10.83 18.40 -18.03
N GLY A 530 9.70 17.73 -18.13
CA GLY A 530 8.78 17.55 -17.03
C GLY A 530 7.90 16.34 -17.25
N GLY A 531 7.25 15.89 -16.19
CA GLY A 531 6.38 14.73 -16.31
C GLY A 531 5.41 14.60 -15.16
N PHE A 532 4.75 13.45 -15.14
CA PHE A 532 3.69 13.14 -14.20
C PHE A 532 3.59 11.63 -14.01
N ALA A 533 3.14 11.21 -12.83
CA ALA A 533 2.81 9.81 -12.60
C ALA A 533 1.56 9.70 -11.74
N PHE A 534 0.68 8.75 -12.07
CA PHE A 534 -0.48 8.42 -11.22
C PHE A 534 -0.65 6.92 -11.01
N GLY A 535 -1.21 6.56 -9.86
CA GLY A 535 -1.49 5.17 -9.51
C GLY A 535 -2.66 4.63 -10.35
N LEU A 536 -2.38 3.75 -11.31
CA LEU A 536 -3.41 3.13 -12.14
C LEU A 536 -4.37 2.29 -11.29
N ASP A 537 -3.85 1.56 -10.29
CA ASP A 537 -4.68 0.79 -9.36
C ASP A 537 -5.67 1.70 -8.62
N ARG A 538 -5.19 2.85 -8.14
CA ARG A 538 -6.01 3.82 -7.40
C ARG A 538 -7.09 4.44 -8.28
N LEU A 539 -6.76 4.81 -9.52
CA LEU A 539 -7.75 5.31 -10.47
C LEU A 539 -8.85 4.27 -10.72
N VAL A 540 -8.49 3.01 -10.98
CA VAL A 540 -9.48 1.92 -11.17
C VAL A 540 -10.36 1.75 -9.94
N MET A 541 -9.77 1.75 -8.74
CA MET A 541 -10.49 1.62 -7.48
C MET A 541 -11.54 2.73 -7.31
N ILE A 542 -11.14 3.98 -7.51
CA ILE A 542 -12.02 5.15 -7.37
C ILE A 542 -13.15 5.11 -8.41
N LEU A 543 -12.84 4.85 -9.68
CA LEU A 543 -13.85 4.84 -10.75
C LEU A 543 -14.88 3.73 -10.59
N LEU A 544 -14.50 2.60 -9.99
CA LEU A 544 -15.41 1.48 -9.71
C LEU A 544 -16.10 1.58 -8.34
N GLY A 545 -15.76 2.57 -7.52
CA GLY A 545 -16.28 2.74 -6.17
C GLY A 545 -15.91 1.58 -5.22
N GLU A 546 -14.73 0.97 -5.42
CA GLU A 546 -14.24 -0.08 -4.52
C GLU A 546 -13.51 0.54 -3.31
N GLU A 547 -13.60 -0.12 -2.16
CA GLU A 547 -13.01 0.39 -0.90
C GLU A 547 -11.51 0.08 -0.75
N SER A 548 -10.95 -0.77 -1.62
CA SER A 548 -9.59 -1.30 -1.47
C SER A 548 -8.95 -1.62 -2.82
N LEU A 549 -7.64 -1.36 -2.95
CA LEU A 549 -6.86 -1.75 -4.13
C LEU A 549 -6.89 -3.27 -4.37
N ARG A 550 -7.14 -4.04 -3.31
CA ARG A 550 -7.24 -5.50 -3.38
C ARG A 550 -8.42 -5.97 -4.24
N GLU A 551 -9.41 -5.13 -4.51
CA GLU A 551 -10.54 -5.48 -5.37
C GLU A 551 -10.29 -5.19 -6.85
N VAL A 552 -9.16 -4.57 -7.19
CA VAL A 552 -8.78 -4.21 -8.56
C VAL A 552 -7.44 -4.79 -9.00
N ILE A 553 -6.75 -5.48 -8.09
CA ILE A 553 -5.52 -6.25 -8.33
C ILE A 553 -5.86 -7.74 -8.32
N ALA A 554 -5.33 -8.49 -9.28
CA ALA A 554 -5.63 -9.92 -9.41
C ALA A 554 -5.18 -10.74 -8.20
N PHE A 555 -3.92 -10.54 -7.78
CA PHE A 555 -3.28 -11.25 -6.66
C PHE A 555 -2.61 -10.26 -5.71
N PRO A 556 -3.38 -9.57 -4.86
CA PRO A 556 -2.84 -8.56 -3.96
C PRO A 556 -2.16 -9.19 -2.73
N LYS A 557 -1.43 -8.35 -1.99
CA LYS A 557 -0.90 -8.67 -0.66
C LYS A 557 -1.85 -8.19 0.45
N THR A 558 -1.76 -8.80 1.62
CA THR A 558 -2.43 -8.38 2.87
C THR A 558 -1.79 -7.10 3.43
N LYS A 559 -2.23 -6.65 4.61
CA LYS A 559 -1.61 -5.50 5.29
C LYS A 559 -0.21 -5.84 5.83
N GLU A 560 0.07 -7.12 6.04
CA GLU A 560 1.35 -7.65 6.50
C GLU A 560 2.29 -8.00 5.34
N ALA A 561 2.04 -7.44 4.15
CA ALA A 561 2.77 -7.70 2.90
C ALA A 561 2.83 -9.18 2.48
N SER A 562 1.90 -10.01 2.97
CA SER A 562 1.86 -11.45 2.69
C SER A 562 0.83 -11.83 1.62
N CYS A 563 1.10 -12.91 0.90
CA CYS A 563 0.23 -13.50 -0.10
C CYS A 563 -0.40 -14.78 0.48
N LEU A 564 -1.63 -14.67 1.01
CA LEU A 564 -2.34 -15.82 1.61
C LEU A 564 -2.58 -16.98 0.64
N LEU A 565 -2.57 -16.71 -0.67
CA LEU A 565 -2.73 -17.75 -1.69
C LEU A 565 -1.48 -18.64 -1.80
N THR A 566 -0.29 -18.04 -1.78
CA THR A 566 0.98 -18.75 -2.03
C THR A 566 1.77 -19.02 -0.77
N GLY A 567 1.41 -18.39 0.35
CA GLY A 567 2.18 -18.43 1.59
C GLY A 567 3.38 -17.47 1.63
N ALA A 568 3.57 -16.62 0.60
CA ALA A 568 4.74 -15.73 0.54
C ALA A 568 4.60 -14.51 1.47
N PRO A 569 5.71 -13.91 1.95
CA PRO A 569 7.09 -14.41 1.87
C PRO A 569 7.28 -15.69 2.71
N ASP A 570 8.30 -16.48 2.37
CA ASP A 570 8.63 -17.74 3.06
C ASP A 570 10.16 -17.89 3.17
N SER A 571 10.60 -18.88 3.94
CA SER A 571 11.99 -19.33 4.02
C SER A 571 12.53 -19.84 2.68
N VAL A 572 13.86 -19.83 2.55
CA VAL A 572 14.61 -20.35 1.40
C VAL A 572 15.64 -21.37 1.89
N ASP A 573 16.05 -22.28 1.02
CA ASP A 573 17.05 -23.29 1.39
C ASP A 573 18.40 -22.62 1.72
N LEU A 574 19.12 -23.18 2.69
CA LEU A 574 20.43 -22.64 3.11
C LEU A 574 21.44 -22.55 1.96
N GLU A 575 21.41 -23.49 1.00
CA GLU A 575 22.26 -23.46 -0.19
C GLU A 575 22.04 -22.19 -1.03
N GLN A 576 20.80 -21.70 -1.12
CA GLN A 576 20.49 -20.45 -1.83
C GLN A 576 21.10 -19.24 -1.13
N LEU A 577 21.12 -19.23 0.20
CA LEU A 577 21.75 -18.17 0.98
C LEU A 577 23.28 -18.21 0.86
N GLU A 578 23.87 -19.41 0.90
CA GLU A 578 25.31 -19.62 0.70
C GLU A 578 25.76 -19.14 -0.69
N GLU A 579 25.02 -19.47 -1.75
CA GLU A 579 25.30 -18.99 -3.12
C GLU A 579 25.25 -17.45 -3.24
N LEU A 580 24.35 -16.82 -2.48
CA LEU A 580 24.19 -15.37 -2.44
C LEU A 580 25.21 -14.69 -1.50
N GLY A 581 25.98 -15.45 -0.74
CA GLY A 581 26.93 -14.93 0.25
C GLY A 581 26.26 -14.18 1.40
N ILE A 582 25.01 -14.55 1.74
CA ILE A 582 24.23 -13.93 2.81
C ILE A 582 23.95 -14.95 3.91
N ALA A 583 23.87 -14.47 5.15
CA ALA A 583 23.47 -15.29 6.29
C ALA A 583 22.30 -14.60 7.01
N LEU A 584 21.40 -15.40 7.57
CA LEU A 584 20.34 -14.89 8.43
C LEU A 584 20.93 -14.47 9.79
N ALA A 585 20.31 -13.45 10.40
CA ALA A 585 20.70 -13.02 11.73
C ALA A 585 20.42 -14.13 12.77
N PRO A 586 21.19 -14.20 13.88
CA PRO A 586 20.99 -15.22 14.92
C PRO A 586 19.56 -15.24 15.46
N GLY A 587 18.97 -16.44 15.58
CA GLY A 587 17.61 -16.65 16.09
C GLY A 587 16.50 -16.63 15.02
N LEU A 588 16.84 -16.48 13.74
CA LEU A 588 15.89 -16.55 12.62
C LEU A 588 15.87 -17.91 11.89
N PHE A 589 16.48 -18.94 12.48
CA PHE A 589 16.52 -20.30 11.92
C PHE A 589 15.36 -21.12 12.47
N ASP A 590 14.69 -21.87 11.59
CA ASP A 590 13.76 -22.93 11.99
C ASP A 590 14.53 -24.24 12.12
N GLU A 591 14.58 -24.83 13.31
CA GLU A 591 15.40 -26.03 13.61
C GLU A 591 14.99 -27.27 12.77
N GLY A 592 13.83 -27.22 12.08
CA GLY A 592 13.25 -28.32 11.31
C GLY A 592 13.74 -28.53 9.87
N GLN A 593 14.52 -27.63 9.28
CA GLN A 593 14.94 -27.73 7.85
C GLN A 593 16.21 -28.58 7.59
N HIS A 594 16.80 -29.18 8.63
CA HIS A 594 18.11 -29.85 8.54
C HIS A 594 18.14 -31.25 7.87
N ILE A 595 17.01 -31.82 7.43
CA ILE A 595 16.97 -33.26 7.08
C ILE A 595 17.56 -33.58 5.67
N SER A 596 17.64 -32.64 4.71
CA SER A 596 18.01 -33.02 3.32
C SER A 596 19.46 -32.71 2.91
N ALA A 597 20.12 -31.72 3.50
CA ALA A 597 21.49 -31.33 3.11
C ALA A 597 22.60 -32.10 3.86
N ALA A 598 22.27 -32.73 4.98
CA ALA A 598 23.23 -33.44 5.83
C ALA A 598 23.93 -34.57 5.08
N ALA A 599 23.20 -35.34 4.26
CA ALA A 599 23.71 -36.51 3.54
C ALA A 599 24.94 -36.24 2.62
N SER A 600 25.10 -35.01 2.11
CA SER A 600 26.24 -34.65 1.25
C SER A 600 27.46 -34.11 2.02
N LYS A 601 27.26 -33.50 3.20
CA LYS A 601 28.35 -32.96 4.05
C LYS A 601 29.12 -34.05 4.83
N HIS A 602 28.52 -35.22 5.02
CA HIS A 602 29.09 -36.30 5.84
C HIS A 602 30.35 -36.98 5.28
N LYS A 603 30.80 -36.64 4.07
CA LYS A 603 32.03 -37.21 3.49
C LYS A 603 33.27 -36.32 3.62
N GLU A 604 33.11 -35.03 3.92
CA GLU A 604 34.22 -34.06 4.05
C GLU A 604 34.57 -33.70 5.50
N LEU A 605 33.64 -33.84 6.46
CA LEU A 605 33.87 -33.43 7.86
C LEU A 605 34.89 -34.30 8.65
N ALA A 606 35.36 -35.41 8.06
CA ALA A 606 36.34 -36.31 8.68
C ALA A 606 37.81 -35.82 8.55
N LEU A 607 38.07 -34.70 7.86
CA LEU A 607 39.41 -34.11 7.76
C LEU A 607 39.41 -32.68 8.31
N GLU A 608 40.19 -32.51 9.40
CA GLU A 608 40.56 -31.24 10.06
C GLU A 608 39.73 -30.77 11.27
N ILE A 609 39.71 -31.57 12.34
CA ILE A 609 39.52 -31.02 13.71
C ILE A 609 40.88 -30.49 14.21
N ASP A 610 40.97 -29.17 14.42
CA ASP A 610 42.11 -28.49 15.04
C ASP A 610 42.01 -28.54 16.58
N VAL A 611 42.64 -29.56 17.16
CA VAL A 611 42.62 -29.82 18.61
C VAL A 611 43.45 -28.78 19.37
N GLU A 612 44.44 -28.14 18.74
CA GLU A 612 45.22 -27.08 19.38
C GLU A 612 44.37 -25.82 19.57
N TYR A 613 43.57 -25.48 18.57
CA TYR A 613 42.62 -24.38 18.68
C TYR A 613 41.56 -24.63 19.76
N LEU A 614 41.02 -25.85 19.85
CA LEU A 614 40.06 -26.25 20.89
C LEU A 614 40.67 -26.19 22.29
N ALA A 615 41.88 -26.72 22.47
CA ALA A 615 42.60 -26.64 23.75
C ALA A 615 42.84 -25.18 24.16
N LYS A 616 43.19 -24.31 23.21
CA LYS A 616 43.37 -22.87 23.43
C LYS A 616 42.08 -22.19 23.87
N LEU A 617 40.93 -22.49 23.24
CA LEU A 617 39.61 -21.97 23.64
C LEU A 617 39.24 -22.41 25.06
N ALA A 618 39.49 -23.68 25.39
CA ALA A 618 39.24 -24.23 26.73
C ALA A 618 40.28 -23.78 27.78
N ARG A 619 41.31 -23.02 27.38
CA ARG A 619 42.46 -22.61 28.22
C ARG A 619 43.19 -23.79 28.86
N LEU A 620 43.20 -24.93 28.18
CA LEU A 620 43.91 -26.13 28.58
C LEU A 620 45.26 -26.20 27.85
N ARG A 621 46.27 -26.73 28.53
CA ARG A 621 47.60 -27.00 27.96
C ARG A 621 47.84 -28.50 28.02
N PHE A 622 48.19 -29.06 26.88
CA PHE A 622 48.52 -30.47 26.71
C PHE A 622 49.92 -30.58 26.11
N GLU A 623 50.63 -31.64 26.46
CA GLU A 623 51.88 -31.95 25.78
C GLU A 623 51.60 -32.46 24.35
N PRO A 624 52.55 -32.33 23.39
CA PRO A 624 52.32 -32.70 21.99
C PRO A 624 51.82 -34.14 21.78
N ASP A 625 52.31 -35.08 22.60
CA ASP A 625 51.90 -36.49 22.53
C ASP A 625 50.47 -36.72 23.05
N GLU A 626 49.99 -35.86 23.97
CA GLU A 626 48.62 -35.91 24.50
C GLU A 626 47.61 -35.33 23.49
N LEU A 627 48.00 -34.28 22.75
CA LEU A 627 47.15 -33.69 21.71
C LEU A 627 46.79 -34.70 20.61
N ALA A 628 47.74 -35.56 20.24
CA ALA A 628 47.50 -36.61 19.25
C ALA A 628 46.51 -37.68 19.76
N ALA A 629 46.61 -38.07 21.04
CA ALA A 629 45.67 -39.00 21.66
C ALA A 629 44.26 -38.40 21.76
N ILE A 630 44.15 -37.16 22.26
CA ILE A 630 42.89 -36.42 22.39
C ILE A 630 42.22 -36.25 21.03
N ARG A 631 42.99 -36.00 19.97
CA ARG A 631 42.46 -35.93 18.61
C ARG A 631 41.77 -37.23 18.20
N ASN A 632 42.41 -38.37 18.44
CA ASN A 632 41.84 -39.66 18.09
C ASN A 632 40.59 -39.97 18.93
N ASP A 633 40.58 -39.59 20.20
CA ASP A 633 39.43 -39.78 21.08
C ASP A 633 38.23 -38.92 20.63
N ILE A 634 38.46 -37.66 20.27
CA ILE A 634 37.41 -36.76 19.77
C ILE A 634 36.85 -37.28 18.45
N VAL A 635 37.70 -37.73 17.52
CA VAL A 635 37.26 -38.34 16.26
C VAL A 635 36.41 -39.58 16.53
N SER A 636 36.85 -40.45 17.43
CA SER A 636 36.10 -41.66 17.82
C SER A 636 34.75 -41.36 18.47
N ILE A 637 34.68 -40.33 19.32
CA ILE A 637 33.42 -39.88 19.95
C ILE A 637 32.45 -39.37 18.89
N ILE A 638 32.93 -38.59 17.92
CA ILE A 638 32.11 -38.05 16.83
C ILE A 638 31.63 -39.18 15.91
N GLU A 639 32.50 -40.12 15.55
CA GLU A 639 32.12 -41.31 14.79
C GLU A 639 31.04 -42.13 15.53
N TRP A 640 31.17 -42.27 16.85
CA TRP A 640 30.20 -42.99 17.66
C TRP A 640 28.86 -42.25 17.79
N ALA A 641 28.88 -40.93 17.96
CA ALA A 641 27.67 -40.10 17.96
C ALA A 641 26.91 -40.21 16.63
N HIS A 642 27.63 -40.21 15.50
CA HIS A 642 27.03 -40.42 14.18
C HIS A 642 26.46 -41.84 13.97
N GLN A 643 27.00 -42.86 14.64
CA GLN A 643 26.39 -44.19 14.61
C GLN A 643 25.02 -44.21 15.30
N ILE A 644 24.81 -43.40 16.35
CA ILE A 644 23.51 -43.27 17.04
C ILE A 644 22.47 -42.59 16.15
N GLU A 645 22.85 -41.56 15.39
CA GLU A 645 21.93 -40.86 14.48
C GLU A 645 21.37 -41.75 13.37
N ASN A 646 22.07 -42.83 13.01
CA ASN A 646 21.64 -43.78 11.98
C ASN A 646 20.80 -44.94 12.53
N VAL A 647 20.47 -44.95 13.83
CA VAL A 647 19.59 -45.95 14.42
C VAL A 647 18.13 -45.57 14.14
N ASP A 648 17.41 -46.47 13.46
CA ASP A 648 15.97 -46.30 13.22
C ASP A 648 15.20 -46.33 14.54
N THR A 649 14.54 -45.21 14.85
CA THR A 649 13.76 -45.01 16.09
C THR A 649 12.28 -44.75 15.82
N GLU A 650 11.81 -44.88 14.56
CA GLU A 650 10.43 -44.55 14.18
C GLU A 650 9.38 -45.41 14.91
N ASP A 651 9.72 -46.66 15.24
CA ASP A 651 8.84 -47.60 15.96
C ASP A 651 9.11 -47.67 17.48
N LEU A 652 10.03 -46.85 18.01
CA LEU A 652 10.29 -46.77 19.45
C LEU A 652 9.35 -45.74 20.08
N SER A 653 8.35 -46.24 20.82
CA SER A 653 7.52 -45.38 21.66
C SER A 653 8.41 -44.62 22.65
N PRO A 654 8.25 -43.29 22.81
CA PRO A 654 9.08 -42.51 23.72
C PRO A 654 9.00 -43.13 25.11
N THR A 655 10.15 -43.53 25.66
CA THR A 655 10.22 -44.06 27.02
C THR A 655 9.95 -42.92 27.99
N VAL A 656 8.69 -42.72 28.34
CA VAL A 656 8.31 -41.77 29.38
C VAL A 656 8.66 -42.38 30.73
N ASN A 657 9.92 -42.24 31.14
CA ASN A 657 10.25 -42.35 32.55
C ASN A 657 9.79 -41.06 33.23
N VAL A 658 8.51 -41.00 33.61
CA VAL A 658 8.12 -40.12 34.71
C VAL A 658 8.59 -40.80 35.99
N TYR A 659 9.85 -40.60 36.35
CA TYR A 659 10.11 -40.53 37.77
C TYR A 659 9.46 -39.23 38.24
N GLU A 660 8.64 -39.29 39.28
CA GLU A 660 8.27 -38.07 40.01
C GLU A 660 9.58 -37.44 40.48
N LEU A 661 9.96 -36.35 39.82
CA LEU A 661 10.99 -35.45 40.32
C LEU A 661 10.32 -34.62 41.42
N GLU A 662 10.39 -35.12 42.65
CA GLU A 662 10.28 -34.26 43.81
C GLU A 662 11.54 -33.40 43.86
N ASN A 663 11.39 -32.09 43.74
CA ASN A 663 12.46 -31.18 44.09
C ASN A 663 12.76 -31.36 45.58
N VAL A 664 13.92 -31.92 45.91
CA VAL A 664 14.43 -31.94 47.27
C VAL A 664 14.88 -30.52 47.60
N TYR A 665 13.98 -29.71 48.13
CA TYR A 665 14.35 -28.44 48.73
C TYR A 665 15.08 -28.72 50.04
N GLN A 666 16.33 -28.31 50.13
CA GLN A 666 17.00 -28.21 51.43
C GLN A 666 16.20 -27.21 52.27
N THR A 667 15.87 -27.54 53.52
CA THR A 667 15.30 -26.54 54.44
C THR A 667 16.27 -25.38 54.55
N ASP A 668 15.81 -24.18 54.17
CA ASP A 668 16.59 -22.95 54.28
C ASP A 668 16.92 -22.66 55.75
N THR A 669 18.12 -23.04 56.18
CA THR A 669 18.75 -22.44 57.36
C THR A 669 19.37 -21.13 56.92
N VAL A 670 18.78 -20.01 57.33
CA VAL A 670 19.35 -18.67 57.11
C VAL A 670 20.61 -18.56 57.96
N GLU A 671 21.76 -18.80 57.34
CA GLU A 671 23.05 -18.43 57.91
C GLU A 671 23.41 -16.99 57.49
N PRO A 672 24.05 -16.20 58.37
CA PRO A 672 24.56 -14.89 57.97
C PRO A 672 25.52 -15.06 56.80
N GLY A 673 25.28 -14.34 55.70
CA GLY A 673 26.19 -14.33 54.57
C GLY A 673 27.61 -13.88 54.97
N PRO A 674 28.64 -14.24 54.18
CA PRO A 674 30.02 -13.87 54.46
C PRO A 674 30.16 -12.34 54.58
N LYS A 675 31.05 -11.89 55.46
CA LYS A 675 31.25 -10.45 55.66
C LYS A 675 31.90 -9.86 54.41
N ARG A 676 31.60 -8.60 54.10
CA ARG A 676 32.13 -7.88 52.93
C ARG A 676 33.67 -7.94 52.85
N GLU A 677 34.35 -7.97 54.00
CA GLU A 677 35.81 -8.11 54.08
C GLU A 677 36.32 -9.47 53.59
N GLU A 678 35.58 -10.56 53.84
CA GLU A 678 35.93 -11.90 53.36
C GLU A 678 35.73 -12.02 51.84
N LEU A 679 34.66 -11.42 51.33
CA LEU A 679 34.36 -11.40 49.89
C LEU A 679 35.40 -10.61 49.08
N LEU A 680 36.04 -9.61 49.70
CA LEU A 680 37.05 -8.77 49.06
C LEU A 680 38.49 -9.23 49.32
N ALA A 681 38.71 -10.29 50.11
CA ALA A 681 40.04 -10.72 50.55
C ALA A 681 40.98 -11.11 49.40
N ASN A 682 40.42 -11.59 48.28
CA ASN A 682 41.17 -12.00 47.09
C ASN A 682 41.10 -10.96 45.95
N ALA A 683 40.52 -9.78 46.17
CA ALA A 683 40.47 -8.74 45.15
C ALA A 683 41.85 -8.07 45.03
N PRO A 684 42.46 -8.02 43.82
CA PRO A 684 43.82 -7.50 43.65
C PRO A 684 43.95 -6.00 43.99
N VAL A 685 42.87 -5.22 43.80
CA VAL A 685 42.77 -3.81 44.23
C VAL A 685 41.32 -3.52 44.65
N SER A 686 41.13 -2.88 45.80
CA SER A 686 39.82 -2.40 46.25
C SER A 686 39.90 -0.91 46.60
N ARG A 687 38.81 -0.17 46.35
CA ARG A 687 38.68 1.26 46.69
C ARG A 687 37.25 1.55 47.14
N ASP A 688 37.10 2.25 48.27
CA ASP A 688 35.81 2.61 48.88
C ASP A 688 34.81 1.43 49.00
N GLY A 689 35.35 0.26 49.34
CA GLY A 689 34.56 -0.95 49.55
C GLY A 689 34.13 -1.69 48.28
N ASN A 690 34.61 -1.30 47.10
CA ASN A 690 34.30 -1.95 45.83
C ASN A 690 35.56 -2.55 45.18
N ILE A 691 35.37 -3.55 44.32
CA ILE A 691 36.45 -4.13 43.50
C ILE A 691 36.79 -3.11 42.41
N PHE A 692 38.07 -2.74 42.30
CA PHE A 692 38.54 -1.84 41.25
C PHE A 692 38.96 -2.65 40.03
N VAL A 693 38.23 -2.50 38.92
CA VAL A 693 38.57 -3.11 37.63
C VAL A 693 39.22 -2.03 36.75
N PRO A 694 40.52 -2.12 36.45
CA PRO A 694 41.17 -1.13 35.59
C PRO A 694 40.65 -1.22 34.15
N GLU A 695 40.58 -0.08 33.48
CA GLU A 695 40.17 0.06 32.09
C GLU A 695 41.19 -0.61 31.15
N VAL A 696 40.74 -1.49 30.25
CA VAL A 696 41.61 -2.41 29.49
C VAL A 696 42.00 -1.88 28.10
N ILE A 697 41.54 -0.71 27.66
CA ILE A 697 41.93 -0.15 26.35
C ILE A 697 42.20 1.35 26.47
N ALA A 698 43.47 1.73 26.39
CA ALA A 698 43.86 3.11 26.17
C ALA A 698 43.51 3.50 24.71
N MET A 699 42.75 4.58 24.54
CA MET A 699 42.69 5.27 23.26
C MET A 699 44.08 5.84 22.98
N GLU A 700 44.78 5.29 21.99
CA GLU A 700 45.94 5.97 21.41
C GLU A 700 45.42 7.17 20.60
N GLU A 701 45.77 8.37 21.07
CA GLU A 701 45.74 9.60 20.29
C GLU A 701 46.93 9.58 19.31
N GLU A 702 46.65 9.52 18.00
CA GLU A 702 47.33 10.30 16.94
C GLU A 702 46.54 10.25 15.62
#